data_AF-A0A117NPI0-F1
#
_entry.id   AF-A0A117NPI0-F1
#
_cell.length_a   1.000
_cell.length_b   1.000
_cell.length_c   1.000
_cell.angle_alpha   90.00
_cell.angle_beta   90.00
_cell.angle_gamma   90.00
#
_symmetry.space_group_name_H-M   'P 1'
#
loop_
_entity.id
_entity.type
_entity.pdbx_description
1 polymer ?
#
loop_
_entity_poly.entity_id
_entity_poly.type
_entity_poly.pdbx_seq_one_letter_code
_entity_poly.pdbx_strand_id
1 'polypeptide(L)'
;MDNSQYRPLNRDGFEIAIICALPREANAVLCAMDEIWYDCRHYYGKITGDDNSYDFGKIGLHCVVIVTLPNMGSVKASSASRSLKMSFNSIKLALLVGICGAVPFKRDGSEIVLGDVIISETIVELDYGRQYPGSFKRKDALLDVHGRPNEEILGLLQRWKIPTILETLRHGSMWHLRYLLQRLNIDYPGASQDMLFQSDYIHKHHGKCMECSDAVGTVCQSAITASCSDILCDQSQLVARHRLEDAAKSGSSKIPDPGIHIGSIGTGNAVMKSAQHRDHHAQSESIIAFEMEGAGVWDKFNCLVIKGVCDYADSHKSKTWQDYAAVVAAAVAKEVLRQYVTAQRLPQPAITNDNCHLLHWEPFSRSRQDSFRNVHGIHHPTPRYLFDGVVKGIGNSSEKVPCNIHAQQRIMASLQFPQMQERAQQIEAAHEQTYEWILPSQDKKTYRWDDLATWLSSSTETGRIYWISGKPGSGKSTLMRFLRERLDVQEHMLPWAQGCSVVRAFYFSWSPGNVLQKSLEGLLRSLLFQILKQKPDLIPEVIDDMRWNAARMSSLTLADWNNLELFSSLQRSILGLQKLFTRVLFFVDGLDEFECSDEMCQDIIGMLKRLACTGNVKILLSSRPWNIFQDSFSDIPKIRLEDLTRDDINLYVQAKFLNNPRFQYLLRCDQKTAYALISAVTDKAEGVFLWVRLVVRDLLKIIRDGDDIRTMYQKLEEIPADLNDYFKCLLFSVDPQHRREASVILQVALHEEHEFTSLHPLRLFDLSFTDESSPDFALVEPLNHRKVSMNDREGLRFRLDSTLRRLNSRCMGLLECTYNPGNLSDLFCGVSTEISKGTLLYQGRKFEPSIYSEIFNGPDLLHSFMLTVDFLHRCCRDFLLSPQIQSLLHQYTEGQYDARMFMVNARISQLLALQRVESGCSISPGIASYIISALSVPEWKDAAVSIKAAHILQPAVEALPCYDKTYSTGWYIEPVLNSWYEEKSNFLTLAIDFDMRGYCMAYLTEDQVQAKKGRPILDYILRPRFEATGAYMKIGNSVPSIDLLHRVLTFGADPNSLYLGVSVWALFLSAVADWLHRGFDTSAINKQAYLVSLRMMIGRGAALVLPRSWVLSDVHWHLHRFDSFRNKNHDRWPKDLPTVEKAMTRLSQPCYAVADLLGTFRVDFGPGIDDLIALARAGMDCY
;
A
#
# COMPACT_ATOMS: atom_id res chain seq x y z
N MET A 1 -28.64 -4.26 -15.79
CA MET A 1 -28.26 -4.72 -14.43
C MET A 1 -26.94 -5.49 -14.49
N ASP A 2 -25.83 -4.91 -14.03
CA ASP A 2 -24.51 -5.54 -14.12
C ASP A 2 -23.80 -5.58 -12.74
N ASN A 3 -23.27 -6.74 -12.41
CA ASN A 3 -22.86 -7.22 -11.08
C ASN A 3 -21.44 -6.79 -10.67
N SER A 4 -20.92 -5.65 -11.16
CA SER A 4 -19.48 -5.35 -11.11
C SER A 4 -18.96 -4.73 -9.80
N GLN A 5 -19.79 -4.58 -8.76
CA GLN A 5 -19.49 -3.73 -7.60
C GLN A 5 -18.56 -4.31 -6.52
N TYR A 6 -17.91 -5.46 -6.75
CA TYR A 6 -17.11 -6.16 -5.73
C TYR A 6 -15.72 -6.64 -6.19
N ARG A 7 -15.25 -6.23 -7.38
CA ARG A 7 -13.93 -6.66 -7.88
C ARG A 7 -12.80 -5.82 -7.26
N PRO A 8 -11.67 -6.42 -6.84
CA PRO A 8 -10.45 -5.70 -6.45
C PRO A 8 -10.00 -4.70 -7.52
N LEU A 9 -9.44 -3.56 -7.12
CA LEU A 9 -8.92 -2.59 -8.08
C LEU A 9 -7.59 -3.05 -8.69
N ASN A 10 -6.81 -3.83 -7.93
CA ASN A 10 -5.52 -4.37 -8.31
C ASN A 10 -5.28 -5.73 -7.63
N ARG A 11 -4.10 -6.32 -7.87
CA ARG A 11 -3.70 -7.65 -7.34
C ARG A 11 -3.65 -7.71 -5.81
N ASP A 12 -3.46 -6.58 -5.13
CA ASP A 12 -3.35 -6.54 -3.66
C ASP A 12 -4.70 -6.64 -2.96
N GLY A 13 -5.82 -6.58 -3.70
CA GLY A 13 -7.14 -6.86 -3.13
C GLY A 13 -7.51 -8.35 -3.08
N PHE A 14 -6.61 -9.25 -3.50
CA PHE A 14 -6.76 -10.68 -3.28
C PHE A 14 -6.03 -11.08 -2.00
N GLU A 15 -6.79 -11.50 -0.99
CA GLU A 15 -6.25 -11.98 0.29
C GLU A 15 -6.24 -13.51 0.39
N ILE A 16 -6.94 -14.19 -0.52
CA ILE A 16 -7.09 -15.65 -0.55
C ILE A 16 -6.55 -16.19 -1.87
N ALA A 17 -5.67 -17.19 -1.78
CA ALA A 17 -5.25 -17.97 -2.93
C ALA A 17 -5.80 -19.39 -2.85
N ILE A 18 -6.14 -19.99 -3.99
CA ILE A 18 -6.44 -21.41 -4.11
C ILE A 18 -5.48 -22.03 -5.11
N ILE A 19 -4.77 -23.08 -4.70
CA ILE A 19 -3.77 -23.77 -5.52
C ILE A 19 -4.30 -25.17 -5.81
N CYS A 20 -4.33 -25.53 -7.09
CA CYS A 20 -4.78 -26.83 -7.58
C CYS A 20 -3.67 -27.48 -8.41
N ALA A 21 -3.38 -28.76 -8.16
CA ALA A 21 -2.31 -29.48 -8.83
C ALA A 21 -2.72 -29.97 -10.22
N LEU A 22 -4.00 -30.33 -10.39
CA LEU A 22 -4.55 -30.91 -11.61
C LEU A 22 -5.66 -30.03 -12.22
N PRO A 23 -5.81 -29.98 -13.55
CA PRO A 23 -6.87 -29.23 -14.21
C PRO A 23 -8.29 -29.60 -13.74
N ARG A 24 -8.53 -30.87 -13.37
CA ARG A 24 -9.84 -31.31 -12.84
C ARG A 24 -10.16 -30.70 -11.47
N GLU A 25 -9.14 -30.52 -10.64
CA GLU A 25 -9.27 -29.88 -9.33
C GLU A 25 -9.58 -28.39 -9.52
N ALA A 26 -8.83 -27.72 -10.40
CA ALA A 26 -9.07 -26.33 -10.74
C ALA A 26 -10.47 -26.12 -11.33
N ASN A 27 -10.94 -27.00 -12.21
CA ASN A 27 -12.30 -26.94 -12.78
C ASN A 27 -13.38 -27.08 -11.70
N ALA A 28 -13.19 -27.99 -10.74
CA ALA A 28 -14.10 -28.14 -9.60
C ALA A 28 -14.17 -26.87 -8.75
N VAL A 29 -13.02 -26.26 -8.44
CA VAL A 29 -12.96 -25.00 -7.66
C VAL A 29 -13.56 -23.82 -8.45
N LEU A 30 -13.28 -23.69 -9.74
CA LEU A 30 -13.87 -22.64 -10.58
C LEU A 30 -15.40 -22.76 -10.60
N CYS A 31 -15.94 -23.97 -10.72
CA CYS A 31 -17.38 -24.20 -10.65
C CYS A 31 -17.97 -23.98 -9.24
N ALA A 32 -17.15 -24.07 -8.19
CA ALA A 32 -17.53 -23.70 -6.83
C ALA A 32 -17.58 -22.19 -6.59
N MET A 33 -16.97 -21.35 -7.44
CA MET A 33 -17.03 -19.90 -7.27
C MET A 33 -18.46 -19.34 -7.35
N ASP A 34 -18.71 -18.30 -6.58
CA ASP A 34 -19.94 -17.50 -6.67
C ASP A 34 -19.89 -16.58 -7.91
N GLU A 35 -18.69 -16.05 -8.22
CA GLU A 35 -18.43 -15.25 -9.43
C GLU A 35 -17.07 -15.61 -10.01
N ILE A 36 -16.97 -15.71 -11.35
CA ILE A 36 -15.72 -15.92 -12.09
C ILE A 36 -15.51 -14.70 -13.01
N TRP A 37 -14.31 -14.13 -13.01
CA TRP A 37 -13.99 -12.91 -13.75
C TRP A 37 -13.02 -13.21 -14.90
N TYR A 38 -13.56 -13.69 -16.02
CA TYR A 38 -12.78 -14.13 -17.19
C TYR A 38 -12.03 -13.00 -17.91
N ASP A 39 -12.60 -11.80 -17.90
CA ASP A 39 -12.04 -10.57 -18.49
C ASP A 39 -10.82 -10.05 -17.73
N CYS A 40 -10.61 -10.50 -16.49
CA CYS A 40 -9.64 -9.93 -15.59
C CYS A 40 -8.22 -10.50 -15.72
N ARG A 41 -8.01 -11.53 -16.57
CA ARG A 41 -6.67 -12.11 -16.77
C ARG A 41 -5.65 -11.11 -17.30
N HIS A 42 -6.08 -10.21 -18.19
CA HIS A 42 -5.25 -9.13 -18.71
C HIS A 42 -5.28 -7.88 -17.81
N TYR A 43 -6.33 -7.73 -17.00
CA TYR A 43 -6.52 -6.59 -16.11
C TYR A 43 -5.60 -6.65 -14.88
N TYR A 44 -5.60 -7.79 -14.17
CA TYR A 44 -4.72 -7.98 -13.01
C TYR A 44 -3.32 -8.40 -13.43
N GLY A 45 -3.20 -9.19 -14.51
CA GLY A 45 -1.93 -9.70 -14.99
C GLY A 45 -1.16 -10.51 -13.95
N LYS A 46 0.16 -10.56 -14.12
CA LYS A 46 1.15 -11.19 -13.23
C LYS A 46 2.49 -10.46 -13.39
N ILE A 47 3.40 -10.58 -12.44
CA ILE A 47 4.72 -9.93 -12.58
C ILE A 47 5.55 -10.60 -13.68
N THR A 48 6.51 -9.87 -14.24
CA THR A 48 7.49 -10.43 -15.18
C THR A 48 8.29 -11.55 -14.53
N GLY A 49 8.45 -12.68 -15.24
CA GLY A 49 9.11 -13.90 -14.71
C GLY A 49 8.18 -14.83 -13.92
N ASP A 50 6.91 -14.47 -13.75
CA ASP A 50 5.90 -15.39 -13.23
C ASP A 50 5.33 -16.26 -14.36
N ASP A 51 5.63 -17.55 -14.34
CA ASP A 51 5.16 -18.53 -15.33
C ASP A 51 3.76 -19.10 -15.04
N ASN A 52 3.13 -18.72 -13.92
CA ASN A 52 1.82 -19.26 -13.53
C ASN A 52 0.68 -18.75 -14.42
N SER A 53 -0.38 -19.54 -14.53
CA SER A 53 -1.66 -19.11 -15.09
C SER A 53 -2.66 -18.89 -13.97
N TYR A 54 -3.29 -17.71 -13.95
CA TYR A 54 -4.21 -17.29 -12.90
C TYR A 54 -5.64 -17.19 -13.39
N ASP A 55 -6.56 -17.57 -12.52
CA ASP A 55 -7.98 -17.26 -12.61
C ASP A 55 -8.44 -16.45 -11.41
N PHE A 56 -9.51 -15.68 -11.60
CA PHE A 56 -9.97 -14.70 -10.62
C PHE A 56 -11.46 -14.85 -10.37
N GLY A 57 -11.87 -14.61 -9.13
CA GLY A 57 -13.28 -14.60 -8.80
C GLY A 57 -13.54 -14.36 -7.33
N LYS A 58 -14.72 -14.82 -6.89
CA LYS A 58 -15.21 -14.60 -5.54
C LYS A 58 -15.83 -15.87 -4.96
N ILE A 59 -15.52 -16.14 -3.69
CA ILE A 59 -16.15 -17.16 -2.88
C ILE A 59 -16.57 -16.53 -1.55
N GLY A 60 -17.87 -16.51 -1.27
CA GLY A 60 -18.43 -15.83 -0.12
C GLY A 60 -18.10 -14.33 -0.15
N LEU A 61 -17.43 -13.84 0.87
CA LEU A 61 -16.97 -12.44 0.95
C LEU A 61 -15.55 -12.23 0.40
N HIS A 62 -14.88 -13.31 0.01
CA HIS A 62 -13.46 -13.31 -0.31
C HIS A 62 -13.23 -13.22 -1.81
N CYS A 63 -12.40 -12.26 -2.22
CA CYS A 63 -11.85 -12.22 -3.57
C CYS A 63 -10.71 -13.22 -3.64
N VAL A 64 -10.81 -14.19 -4.54
CA VAL A 64 -9.91 -15.34 -4.64
C VAL A 64 -9.12 -15.32 -5.96
N VAL A 65 -7.84 -15.61 -5.86
CA VAL A 65 -6.99 -15.91 -7.03
C VAL A 65 -6.70 -17.41 -7.06
N ILE A 66 -6.88 -18.05 -8.21
CA ILE A 66 -6.62 -19.48 -8.40
C ILE A 66 -5.36 -19.67 -9.22
N VAL A 67 -4.53 -20.63 -8.80
CA VAL A 67 -3.37 -21.11 -9.55
C VAL A 67 -3.59 -22.58 -9.91
N THR A 68 -3.48 -22.88 -11.21
CA THR A 68 -3.36 -24.26 -11.67
C THR A 68 -1.90 -24.57 -11.91
N LEU A 69 -1.35 -25.57 -11.22
CA LEU A 69 0.04 -25.97 -11.39
C LEU A 69 0.27 -26.54 -12.80
N PRO A 70 1.43 -26.27 -13.42
CA PRO A 70 1.75 -26.85 -14.73
C PRO A 70 1.97 -28.37 -14.66
N ASN A 71 2.40 -28.89 -13.52
CA ASN A 71 2.58 -30.31 -13.21
C ASN A 71 2.50 -30.52 -11.68
N MET A 72 2.19 -31.75 -11.26
CA MET A 72 2.13 -32.17 -9.84
C MET A 72 3.52 -32.24 -9.17
N GLY A 73 3.56 -32.25 -7.83
CA GLY A 73 4.78 -32.40 -7.03
C GLY A 73 5.26 -31.12 -6.33
N SER A 74 6.07 -31.29 -5.27
CA SER A 74 6.40 -30.22 -4.33
C SER A 74 7.29 -29.13 -4.94
N VAL A 75 8.18 -29.49 -5.87
CA VAL A 75 9.04 -28.53 -6.59
C VAL A 75 8.20 -27.56 -7.43
N LYS A 76 7.22 -28.08 -8.17
CA LYS A 76 6.35 -27.26 -9.01
C LYS A 76 5.38 -26.43 -8.17
N ALA A 77 4.83 -27.03 -7.11
CA ALA A 77 4.04 -26.30 -6.12
C ALA A 77 4.83 -25.16 -5.47
N SER A 78 6.11 -25.36 -5.13
CA SER A 78 6.96 -24.34 -4.52
C SER A 78 7.31 -23.22 -5.49
N SER A 79 7.65 -23.55 -6.73
CA SER A 79 7.90 -22.56 -7.79
C SER A 79 6.65 -21.72 -8.05
N ALA A 80 5.50 -22.36 -8.22
CA ALA A 80 4.24 -21.65 -8.45
C ALA A 80 3.82 -20.82 -7.24
N SER A 81 3.92 -21.36 -6.02
CA SER A 81 3.61 -20.63 -4.79
C SER A 81 4.50 -19.41 -4.61
N ARG A 82 5.79 -19.52 -4.97
CA ARG A 82 6.70 -18.39 -4.96
C ARG A 82 6.26 -17.33 -5.96
N SER A 83 6.00 -17.68 -7.21
CA SER A 83 5.59 -16.69 -8.21
C SER A 83 4.23 -16.07 -7.88
N LEU A 84 3.27 -16.86 -7.37
CA LEU A 84 2.00 -16.37 -6.83
C LEU A 84 2.22 -15.35 -5.72
N LYS A 85 3.08 -15.64 -4.74
CA LYS A 85 3.36 -14.72 -3.63
C LYS A 85 3.95 -13.40 -4.11
N MET A 86 4.73 -13.43 -5.18
CA MET A 86 5.35 -12.25 -5.77
C MET A 86 4.36 -11.46 -6.66
N SER A 87 3.42 -12.14 -7.31
CA SER A 87 2.37 -11.50 -8.11
C SER A 87 1.24 -10.92 -7.25
N PHE A 88 0.91 -11.55 -6.12
CA PHE A 88 -0.19 -11.21 -5.23
C PHE A 88 0.36 -11.11 -3.80
N ASN A 89 0.78 -9.91 -3.39
CA ASN A 89 1.52 -9.70 -2.14
C ASN A 89 0.64 -9.73 -0.88
N SER A 90 -0.67 -9.55 -1.04
CA SER A 90 -1.64 -9.49 0.06
C SER A 90 -2.25 -10.82 0.47
N ILE A 91 -1.79 -11.95 -0.09
CA ILE A 91 -2.33 -13.28 0.25
C ILE A 91 -2.06 -13.61 1.72
N LYS A 92 -3.13 -13.71 2.50
CA LYS A 92 -3.12 -14.05 3.94
C LYS A 92 -3.31 -15.55 4.18
N LEU A 93 -4.12 -16.19 3.34
CA LEU A 93 -4.44 -17.62 3.42
C LEU A 93 -4.36 -18.26 2.02
N ALA A 94 -3.62 -19.36 1.91
CA ALA A 94 -3.61 -20.21 0.72
C ALA A 94 -4.31 -21.55 1.01
N LEU A 95 -5.28 -21.92 0.19
CA LEU A 95 -5.90 -23.25 0.22
C LEU A 95 -5.26 -24.13 -0.85
N LEU A 96 -4.67 -25.25 -0.45
CA LEU A 96 -4.24 -26.28 -1.40
C LEU A 96 -5.39 -27.28 -1.56
N VAL A 97 -6.15 -27.15 -2.64
CA VAL A 97 -7.39 -27.90 -2.88
C VAL A 97 -7.17 -28.94 -3.97
N GLY A 98 -7.48 -30.19 -3.68
CA GLY A 98 -7.29 -31.27 -4.65
C GLY A 98 -7.71 -32.64 -4.14
N ILE A 99 -7.08 -33.69 -4.67
CA ILE A 99 -7.33 -35.08 -4.29
C ILE A 99 -6.14 -35.70 -3.54
N CYS A 100 -6.40 -36.70 -2.71
CA CYS A 100 -5.38 -37.44 -1.97
C CYS A 100 -5.70 -38.94 -1.86
N GLY A 101 -4.68 -39.72 -1.51
CA GLY A 101 -4.86 -41.07 -1.00
C GLY A 101 -5.08 -41.06 0.52
N ALA A 102 -5.98 -41.86 1.06
CA ALA A 102 -6.27 -41.91 2.50
C ALA A 102 -5.67 -43.12 3.20
N VAL A 103 -5.43 -42.98 4.50
CA VAL A 103 -5.32 -44.11 5.43
C VAL A 103 -6.75 -44.57 5.75
N PRO A 104 -7.13 -45.83 5.48
CA PRO A 104 -8.54 -46.23 5.55
C PRO A 104 -9.15 -46.17 6.96
N PHE A 105 -8.33 -46.28 8.01
CA PHE A 105 -8.75 -46.23 9.41
C PHE A 105 -7.83 -45.30 10.19
N LYS A 106 -8.41 -44.42 11.00
CA LYS A 106 -7.64 -43.66 11.98
C LYS A 106 -7.27 -44.54 13.18
N ARG A 107 -6.36 -44.03 14.03
CA ARG A 107 -5.94 -44.72 15.27
C ARG A 107 -7.08 -45.00 16.26
N ASP A 108 -8.14 -44.19 16.22
CA ASP A 108 -9.35 -44.37 17.05
C ASP A 108 -10.33 -45.40 16.45
N GLY A 109 -10.00 -46.01 15.31
CA GLY A 109 -10.84 -46.96 14.60
C GLY A 109 -11.86 -46.31 13.66
N SER A 110 -11.91 -44.98 13.55
CA SER A 110 -12.85 -44.32 12.64
C SER A 110 -12.49 -44.55 11.17
N GLU A 111 -13.52 -44.90 10.39
CA GLU A 111 -13.41 -45.16 8.94
C GLU A 111 -13.31 -43.87 8.13
N ILE A 112 -12.31 -43.80 7.23
CA ILE A 112 -12.21 -42.82 6.15
C ILE A 112 -12.52 -43.55 4.84
N VAL A 113 -13.59 -43.18 4.15
CA VAL A 113 -14.05 -43.81 2.89
C VAL A 113 -13.74 -42.94 1.67
N LEU A 114 -13.82 -43.50 0.47
CA LEU A 114 -13.64 -42.73 -0.75
C LEU A 114 -14.74 -41.66 -0.88
N GLY A 115 -14.33 -40.47 -1.28
CA GLY A 115 -15.20 -39.30 -1.32
C GLY A 115 -15.28 -38.51 -0.01
N ASP A 116 -14.68 -38.96 1.10
CA ASP A 116 -14.48 -38.13 2.30
C ASP A 116 -13.47 -37.00 2.02
N VAL A 117 -13.38 -36.01 2.92
CA VAL A 117 -12.43 -34.89 2.84
C VAL A 117 -11.51 -34.84 4.06
N ILE A 118 -10.23 -34.63 3.79
CA ILE A 118 -9.20 -34.40 4.80
C ILE A 118 -8.81 -32.92 4.81
N ILE A 119 -8.80 -32.32 6.00
CA ILE A 119 -8.27 -30.97 6.26
C ILE A 119 -7.00 -31.12 7.09
N SER A 120 -5.88 -30.54 6.64
CA SER A 120 -4.61 -30.63 7.33
C SER A 120 -4.62 -29.93 8.69
N GLU A 121 -4.21 -30.64 9.74
CA GLU A 121 -3.75 -30.05 10.99
C GLU A 121 -2.24 -29.75 10.94
N THR A 122 -1.47 -30.68 10.38
CA THR A 122 -0.03 -30.55 10.10
C THR A 122 0.31 -31.30 8.82
N ILE A 123 1.46 -30.98 8.22
CA ILE A 123 2.04 -31.79 7.13
C ILE A 123 3.34 -32.45 7.57
N VAL A 124 3.64 -33.63 7.01
CA VAL A 124 4.86 -34.39 7.28
C VAL A 124 5.52 -34.75 5.95
N GLU A 125 6.68 -34.19 5.65
CA GLU A 125 7.42 -34.48 4.41
C GLU A 125 8.13 -35.84 4.51
N LEU A 126 7.57 -36.85 3.84
CA LEU A 126 7.94 -38.26 4.00
C LEU A 126 9.24 -38.63 3.28
N ASP A 127 9.59 -37.92 2.21
CA ASP A 127 10.75 -38.18 1.36
C ASP A 127 11.95 -37.26 1.65
N TYR A 128 11.87 -36.41 2.69
CA TYR A 128 12.98 -35.59 3.14
C TYR A 128 13.78 -36.27 4.26
N GLY A 129 14.92 -36.89 3.90
CA GLY A 129 15.66 -37.76 4.79
C GLY A 129 16.93 -38.36 4.20
N ARG A 130 17.44 -39.42 4.82
CA ARG A 130 18.65 -40.14 4.42
C ARG A 130 18.34 -41.61 4.15
N GLN A 131 18.77 -42.10 2.99
CA GLN A 131 18.71 -43.51 2.65
C GLN A 131 19.91 -44.26 3.23
N TYR A 132 19.64 -45.31 4.02
CA TYR A 132 20.61 -46.30 4.47
C TYR A 132 20.39 -47.63 3.72
N PRO A 133 21.36 -48.56 3.71
CA PRO A 133 21.23 -49.83 2.99
C PRO A 133 19.96 -50.65 3.33
N GLY A 134 19.43 -50.52 4.55
CA GLY A 134 18.24 -51.26 4.99
C GLY A 134 16.97 -50.42 5.21
N SER A 135 17.06 -49.08 5.19
CA SER A 135 15.89 -48.22 5.46
C SER A 135 16.14 -46.75 5.12
N PHE A 136 15.05 -46.04 4.80
CA PHE A 136 15.05 -44.59 4.74
C PHE A 136 14.76 -44.04 6.14
N LYS A 137 15.54 -43.07 6.61
CA LYS A 137 15.23 -42.31 7.83
C LYS A 137 14.94 -40.86 7.47
N ARG A 138 13.72 -40.43 7.73
CA ARG A 138 13.29 -39.04 7.62
C ARG A 138 14.11 -38.14 8.55
N LYS A 139 14.33 -36.89 8.14
CA LYS A 139 14.81 -35.85 9.05
C LYS A 139 13.64 -35.25 9.81
N ASP A 140 13.74 -35.26 11.14
CA ASP A 140 12.67 -34.86 12.06
C ASP A 140 13.13 -33.84 13.11
N ALA A 141 14.34 -33.29 12.95
CA ALA A 141 14.83 -32.19 13.78
C ALA A 141 13.97 -30.93 13.60
N LEU A 142 13.92 -30.05 14.61
CA LEU A 142 13.08 -28.84 14.59
C LEU A 142 13.27 -27.93 13.38
N LEU A 143 14.46 -27.92 12.77
CA LEU A 143 14.77 -27.11 11.57
C LEU A 143 14.41 -27.82 10.25
N ASP A 144 14.15 -29.12 10.30
CA ASP A 144 13.82 -29.98 9.15
C ASP A 144 12.31 -30.32 9.10
N VAL A 145 11.50 -29.78 10.03
CA VAL A 145 10.04 -30.00 10.11
C VAL A 145 9.31 -28.70 9.81
N HIS A 146 8.27 -28.78 8.99
CA HIS A 146 7.40 -27.64 8.70
C HIS A 146 6.74 -27.11 9.98
N GLY A 147 6.69 -25.78 10.10
CA GLY A 147 6.08 -25.11 11.24
C GLY A 147 4.58 -25.40 11.36
N ARG A 148 4.01 -25.14 12.54
CA ARG A 148 2.56 -25.21 12.74
C ARG A 148 1.87 -24.05 11.99
N PRO A 149 0.59 -24.20 11.61
CA PRO A 149 -0.20 -23.07 11.14
C PRO A 149 -0.18 -21.92 12.16
N ASN A 150 -0.45 -20.70 11.72
CA ASN A 150 -0.55 -19.55 12.62
C ASN A 150 -1.74 -19.69 13.61
N GLU A 151 -1.74 -18.87 14.66
CA GLU A 151 -2.77 -18.92 15.72
C GLU A 151 -4.21 -18.74 15.20
N GLU A 152 -4.40 -17.98 14.12
CA GLU A 152 -5.70 -17.77 13.49
C GLU A 152 -6.27 -19.07 12.89
N ILE A 153 -5.46 -19.80 12.11
CA ILE A 153 -5.85 -21.09 11.52
C ILE A 153 -5.98 -22.15 12.62
N LEU A 154 -5.07 -22.17 13.60
CA LEU A 154 -5.15 -23.09 14.73
C LEU A 154 -6.47 -22.89 15.49
N GLY A 155 -6.86 -21.65 15.77
CA GLY A 155 -8.14 -21.32 16.40
C GLY A 155 -9.34 -21.86 15.60
N LEU A 156 -9.32 -21.71 14.26
CA LEU A 156 -10.38 -22.23 13.38
C LEU A 156 -10.45 -23.77 13.39
N LEU A 157 -9.30 -24.44 13.31
CA LEU A 157 -9.21 -25.90 13.39
C LEU A 157 -9.72 -26.44 14.72
N GLN A 158 -9.36 -25.81 15.85
CA GLN A 158 -9.89 -26.18 17.16
C GLN A 158 -11.41 -25.99 17.22
N ARG A 159 -11.94 -24.93 16.58
CA ARG A 159 -13.38 -24.69 16.47
C ARG A 159 -14.09 -25.81 15.71
N TRP A 160 -13.53 -26.31 14.61
CA TRP A 160 -14.08 -27.44 13.86
C TRP A 160 -13.85 -28.81 14.52
N LYS A 161 -13.06 -28.90 15.59
CA LYS A 161 -13.04 -30.10 16.44
C LYS A 161 -14.27 -30.19 17.36
N ILE A 162 -15.02 -29.10 17.52
CA ILE A 162 -16.28 -29.09 18.28
C ILE A 162 -17.37 -29.77 17.43
N PRO A 163 -18.01 -30.86 17.90
CA PRO A 163 -18.94 -31.66 17.09
C PRO A 163 -20.07 -30.87 16.42
N THR A 164 -20.71 -29.95 17.15
CA THR A 164 -21.81 -29.14 16.63
C THR A 164 -21.37 -28.17 15.52
N ILE A 165 -20.15 -27.65 15.60
CA ILE A 165 -19.61 -26.72 14.59
C ILE A 165 -19.12 -27.51 13.37
N LEU A 166 -18.51 -28.67 13.58
CA LEU A 166 -18.17 -29.60 12.50
C LEU A 166 -19.41 -30.01 11.70
N GLU A 167 -20.53 -30.25 12.37
CA GLU A 167 -21.79 -30.59 11.73
C GLU A 167 -22.33 -29.43 10.87
N THR A 168 -22.09 -28.18 11.28
CA THR A 168 -22.42 -27.00 10.47
C THR A 168 -21.58 -26.95 9.19
N LEU A 169 -20.27 -27.21 9.31
CA LEU A 169 -19.36 -27.32 8.15
C LEU A 169 -19.79 -28.45 7.21
N ARG A 170 -20.18 -29.62 7.74
CA ARG A 170 -20.68 -30.76 6.94
C ARG A 170 -21.96 -30.41 6.19
N HIS A 171 -22.96 -29.87 6.88
CA HIS A 171 -24.23 -29.50 6.25
C HIS A 171 -24.06 -28.44 5.15
N GLY A 172 -23.25 -27.40 5.36
CA GLY A 172 -22.95 -26.40 4.34
C GLY A 172 -22.23 -27.01 3.12
N SER A 173 -21.23 -27.86 3.39
CA SER A 173 -20.48 -28.57 2.34
C SER A 173 -21.36 -29.49 1.51
N MET A 174 -22.29 -30.23 2.13
CA MET A 174 -23.25 -31.10 1.45
C MET A 174 -24.17 -30.31 0.50
N TRP A 175 -24.61 -29.12 0.91
CA TRP A 175 -25.41 -28.24 0.05
C TRP A 175 -24.62 -27.84 -1.22
N HIS A 176 -23.37 -27.41 -1.04
CA HIS A 176 -22.49 -27.06 -2.17
C HIS A 176 -22.17 -28.27 -3.06
N LEU A 177 -21.95 -29.45 -2.48
CA LEU A 177 -21.66 -30.67 -3.21
C LEU A 177 -22.80 -31.04 -4.17
N ARG A 178 -24.04 -31.07 -3.70
CA ARG A 178 -25.20 -31.41 -4.56
C ARG A 178 -25.33 -30.46 -5.74
N TYR A 179 -25.12 -29.17 -5.50
CA TYR A 179 -25.12 -28.17 -6.56
C TYR A 179 -24.01 -28.42 -7.59
N LEU A 180 -22.79 -28.72 -7.13
CA LEU A 180 -21.65 -28.93 -8.02
C LEU A 180 -21.74 -30.21 -8.84
N LEU A 181 -22.20 -31.31 -8.25
CA LEU A 181 -22.40 -32.58 -8.97
C LEU A 181 -23.40 -32.40 -10.13
N GLN A 182 -24.50 -31.68 -9.88
CA GLN A 182 -25.47 -31.36 -10.93
C GLN A 182 -24.86 -30.42 -11.99
N ARG A 183 -24.14 -29.38 -11.58
CA ARG A 183 -23.55 -28.39 -12.48
C ARG A 183 -22.47 -28.99 -13.39
N LEU A 184 -21.67 -29.91 -12.87
CA LEU A 184 -20.59 -30.58 -13.60
C LEU A 184 -21.00 -31.88 -14.27
N ASN A 185 -22.25 -32.34 -14.05
CA ASN A 185 -22.75 -33.63 -14.51
C ASN A 185 -21.82 -34.78 -14.09
N ILE A 186 -21.43 -34.79 -12.82
CA ILE A 186 -20.60 -35.83 -12.20
C ILE A 186 -21.50 -36.65 -11.28
N ASP A 187 -21.53 -37.96 -11.52
CA ASP A 187 -22.24 -38.90 -10.67
C ASP A 187 -21.37 -39.37 -9.51
N TYR A 188 -22.02 -39.70 -8.39
CA TYR A 188 -21.38 -40.45 -7.33
C TYR A 188 -21.02 -41.86 -7.85
N PRO A 189 -19.74 -42.30 -7.77
CA PRO A 189 -19.32 -43.59 -8.31
C PRO A 189 -20.06 -44.81 -7.73
N GLY A 190 -20.63 -44.69 -6.53
CA GLY A 190 -21.38 -45.75 -5.87
C GLY A 190 -20.58 -46.46 -4.78
N ALA A 191 -21.25 -46.88 -3.70
CA ALA A 191 -20.59 -47.54 -2.57
C ALA A 191 -19.90 -48.87 -2.95
N SER A 192 -20.37 -49.55 -4.01
CA SER A 192 -19.73 -50.76 -4.52
C SER A 192 -18.42 -50.51 -5.28
N GLN A 193 -18.14 -49.26 -5.65
CA GLN A 193 -16.87 -48.85 -6.27
C GLN A 193 -15.82 -48.44 -5.25
N ASP A 194 -16.16 -48.44 -3.96
CA ASP A 194 -15.22 -48.26 -2.86
C ASP A 194 -14.73 -49.63 -2.38
N MET A 195 -13.60 -50.06 -2.93
CA MET A 195 -13.02 -51.39 -2.70
C MET A 195 -11.68 -51.25 -1.99
N LEU A 196 -11.64 -51.63 -0.71
CA LEU A 196 -10.43 -51.73 0.09
C LEU A 196 -10.03 -53.19 0.27
N PHE A 197 -8.81 -53.55 -0.14
CA PHE A 197 -8.26 -54.90 0.07
C PHE A 197 -7.38 -54.96 1.34
N GLN A 198 -7.12 -56.16 1.83
CA GLN A 198 -6.15 -56.38 2.92
C GLN A 198 -4.78 -55.77 2.58
N SER A 199 -4.09 -55.26 3.60
CA SER A 199 -2.85 -54.49 3.41
C SER A 199 -1.69 -55.29 2.77
N ASP A 200 -1.69 -56.61 2.94
CA ASP A 200 -0.74 -57.56 2.38
C ASP A 200 -1.19 -58.17 1.04
N TYR A 201 -2.39 -57.81 0.57
CA TYR A 201 -2.91 -58.25 -0.72
C TYR A 201 -2.31 -57.41 -1.86
N ILE A 202 -1.71 -58.08 -2.83
CA ILE A 202 -0.96 -57.43 -3.92
C ILE A 202 -1.79 -57.38 -5.20
N HIS A 203 -1.91 -56.18 -5.78
CA HIS A 203 -2.56 -55.94 -7.07
C HIS A 203 -1.67 -56.48 -8.22
N LYS A 204 -1.91 -57.72 -8.66
CA LYS A 204 -1.18 -58.40 -9.75
C LYS A 204 -2.10 -59.33 -10.55
N HIS A 205 -1.63 -59.84 -11.68
CA HIS A 205 -2.37 -60.90 -12.40
C HIS A 205 -2.49 -62.15 -11.53
N HIS A 206 -3.72 -62.48 -11.13
CA HIS A 206 -4.05 -63.72 -10.42
C HIS A 206 -4.42 -64.87 -11.40
N GLY A 207 -4.43 -64.58 -12.70
CA GLY A 207 -4.52 -65.56 -13.78
C GLY A 207 -3.15 -65.99 -14.33
N LYS A 208 -3.12 -66.55 -15.56
CA LYS A 208 -1.87 -66.98 -16.22
C LYS A 208 -1.03 -65.77 -16.64
N CYS A 209 -0.02 -65.43 -15.84
CA CYS A 209 1.00 -64.44 -16.18
C CYS A 209 2.38 -64.96 -15.74
N MET A 210 3.35 -65.02 -16.66
CA MET A 210 4.68 -65.57 -16.39
C MET A 210 5.41 -64.74 -15.32
N GLU A 211 5.51 -63.42 -15.54
CA GLU A 211 6.21 -62.50 -14.64
C GLU A 211 5.56 -62.35 -13.25
N CYS A 212 4.22 -62.33 -13.15
CA CYS A 212 3.53 -62.21 -11.84
C CYS A 212 3.56 -63.51 -11.01
N SER A 213 3.93 -64.64 -11.64
CA SER A 213 3.99 -65.96 -11.02
C SER A 213 5.40 -66.36 -10.58
N ASP A 214 6.44 -65.65 -11.05
CA ASP A 214 7.85 -66.05 -10.89
C ASP A 214 8.41 -65.87 -9.46
N ALA A 215 8.04 -64.79 -8.75
CA ALA A 215 8.47 -64.59 -7.37
C ALA A 215 7.44 -63.83 -6.51
N VAL A 216 7.46 -64.07 -5.20
CA VAL A 216 6.61 -63.39 -4.21
C VAL A 216 6.81 -61.88 -4.31
N GLY A 217 5.73 -61.13 -4.52
CA GLY A 217 5.77 -59.67 -4.64
C GLY A 217 6.04 -59.11 -6.05
N THR A 218 6.29 -59.96 -7.05
CA THR A 218 6.56 -59.49 -8.43
C THR A 218 5.28 -59.08 -9.13
N VAL A 219 5.27 -57.87 -9.71
CA VAL A 219 4.15 -57.28 -10.46
C VAL A 219 4.66 -56.85 -11.83
N CYS A 220 4.07 -57.38 -12.91
CA CYS A 220 4.45 -56.99 -14.26
C CYS A 220 3.93 -55.60 -14.63
N GLN A 221 4.53 -54.98 -15.65
CA GLN A 221 4.19 -53.61 -16.06
C GLN A 221 2.70 -53.45 -16.46
N SER A 222 2.10 -54.47 -17.07
CA SER A 222 0.69 -54.44 -17.47
C SER A 222 -0.27 -54.54 -16.29
N ALA A 223 0.10 -55.25 -15.20
CA ALA A 223 -0.71 -55.34 -13.99
C ALA A 223 -0.80 -53.99 -13.24
N ILE A 224 0.26 -53.18 -13.29
CA ILE A 224 0.34 -51.87 -12.58
C ILE A 224 -0.77 -50.90 -13.03
N THR A 225 -1.25 -51.03 -14.27
CA THR A 225 -2.26 -50.14 -14.87
C THR A 225 -3.62 -50.79 -15.10
N ALA A 226 -3.74 -52.10 -14.87
CA ALA A 226 -4.96 -52.86 -15.11
C ALA A 226 -5.95 -52.72 -13.94
N SER A 227 -7.24 -52.88 -14.21
CA SER A 227 -8.28 -52.82 -13.17
C SER A 227 -8.30 -54.10 -12.34
N CYS A 228 -8.90 -54.04 -11.14
CA CYS A 228 -9.08 -55.22 -10.29
C CYS A 228 -9.85 -56.35 -10.98
N SER A 229 -10.79 -56.00 -11.88
CA SER A 229 -11.52 -56.97 -12.69
C SER A 229 -10.65 -57.61 -13.77
N ASP A 230 -9.75 -56.86 -14.41
CA ASP A 230 -8.91 -57.37 -15.51
C ASP A 230 -7.87 -58.38 -15.00
N ILE A 231 -7.37 -58.16 -13.79
CA ILE A 231 -6.33 -59.02 -13.18
C ILE A 231 -6.90 -60.05 -12.20
N LEU A 232 -8.22 -60.10 -12.06
CA LEU A 232 -8.98 -61.05 -11.26
C LEU A 232 -8.64 -60.99 -9.76
N CYS A 233 -8.63 -59.79 -9.17
CA CYS A 233 -8.47 -59.63 -7.73
C CYS A 233 -9.58 -60.38 -6.96
N ASP A 234 -9.17 -61.08 -5.90
CA ASP A 234 -10.02 -61.90 -5.05
C ASP A 234 -10.86 -61.03 -4.12
N GLN A 235 -12.16 -60.98 -4.38
CA GLN A 235 -13.11 -60.20 -3.59
C GLN A 235 -13.23 -60.68 -2.14
N SER A 236 -12.81 -61.91 -1.81
CA SER A 236 -12.77 -62.39 -0.42
C SER A 236 -11.73 -61.66 0.44
N GLN A 237 -10.77 -60.99 -0.21
CA GLN A 237 -9.73 -60.19 0.44
C GLN A 237 -10.18 -58.74 0.69
N LEU A 238 -11.44 -58.39 0.41
CA LEU A 238 -11.98 -57.09 0.75
C LEU A 238 -12.15 -56.93 2.26
N VAL A 239 -11.78 -55.76 2.78
CA VAL A 239 -11.98 -55.37 4.17
C VAL A 239 -13.42 -54.92 4.34
N ALA A 240 -14.13 -55.42 5.35
CA ALA A 240 -15.49 -54.98 5.67
C ALA A 240 -15.51 -53.51 6.14
N ARG A 241 -16.53 -52.75 5.71
CA ARG A 241 -16.63 -51.30 5.95
C ARG A 241 -18.06 -50.93 6.37
N HIS A 242 -18.24 -50.58 7.63
CA HIS A 242 -19.57 -50.34 8.22
C HIS A 242 -20.28 -49.15 7.54
N ARG A 243 -19.56 -48.05 7.24
CA ARG A 243 -20.17 -46.88 6.59
C ARG A 243 -20.67 -47.17 5.17
N LEU A 244 -20.09 -48.15 4.48
CA LEU A 244 -20.47 -48.52 3.11
C LEU A 244 -21.63 -49.53 3.10
N GLU A 245 -21.67 -50.45 4.06
CA GLU A 245 -22.79 -51.39 4.23
C GLU A 245 -24.12 -50.68 4.49
N ASP A 246 -24.09 -49.59 5.28
CA ASP A 246 -25.27 -48.77 5.55
C ASP A 246 -25.71 -47.96 4.32
N ALA A 247 -24.75 -47.42 3.57
CA ALA A 247 -25.04 -46.72 2.31
C ALA A 247 -25.66 -47.66 1.27
N ALA A 248 -25.14 -48.90 1.15
CA ALA A 248 -25.64 -49.92 0.23
C ALA A 248 -27.10 -50.35 0.53
N LYS A 249 -27.50 -50.38 1.81
CA LYS A 249 -28.89 -50.70 2.22
C LYS A 249 -29.90 -49.59 1.89
N SER A 250 -29.44 -48.35 1.68
CA SER A 250 -30.30 -47.17 1.49
C SER A 250 -30.71 -46.88 0.03
N GLY A 251 -30.29 -47.71 -0.94
CA GLY A 251 -30.57 -47.57 -2.37
C GLY A 251 -29.48 -46.82 -3.14
N SER A 252 -29.08 -47.34 -4.29
CA SER A 252 -27.88 -46.95 -5.06
C SER A 252 -27.82 -45.52 -5.61
N SER A 253 -28.89 -44.72 -5.47
CA SER A 253 -29.00 -43.38 -6.04
C SER A 253 -28.84 -42.24 -5.02
N LYS A 254 -28.70 -42.53 -3.72
CA LYS A 254 -28.54 -41.50 -2.69
C LYS A 254 -27.07 -41.24 -2.41
N ILE A 255 -26.62 -40.02 -2.70
CA ILE A 255 -25.27 -39.54 -2.37
C ILE A 255 -25.08 -39.61 -0.85
N PRO A 256 -24.10 -40.38 -0.32
CA PRO A 256 -23.80 -40.43 1.11
C PRO A 256 -23.20 -39.11 1.59
N ASP A 257 -23.32 -38.81 2.88
CA ASP A 257 -22.69 -37.62 3.46
C ASP A 257 -21.18 -37.84 3.63
N PRO A 258 -20.33 -37.07 2.91
CA PRO A 258 -18.89 -37.18 3.06
C PRO A 258 -18.45 -36.82 4.48
N GLY A 259 -17.63 -37.68 5.07
CA GLY A 259 -16.93 -37.39 6.30
C GLY A 259 -15.92 -36.27 6.09
N ILE A 260 -15.87 -35.32 7.02
CA ILE A 260 -14.80 -34.32 7.12
C ILE A 260 -13.89 -34.73 8.28
N HIS A 261 -12.61 -34.91 7.99
CA HIS A 261 -11.60 -35.39 8.93
C HIS A 261 -10.46 -34.38 9.03
N ILE A 262 -10.15 -33.95 10.25
CA ILE A 262 -8.99 -33.09 10.53
C ILE A 262 -7.85 -33.96 11.04
N GLY A 263 -6.64 -33.81 10.49
CA GLY A 263 -5.47 -34.54 10.94
C GLY A 263 -4.22 -34.33 10.09
N SER A 264 -3.16 -35.07 10.40
CA SER A 264 -1.86 -34.92 9.76
C SER A 264 -1.84 -35.54 8.36
N ILE A 265 -1.22 -34.86 7.39
CA ILE A 265 -1.09 -35.31 6.00
C ILE A 265 0.38 -35.57 5.67
N GLY A 266 0.70 -36.74 5.13
CA GLY A 266 2.01 -37.04 4.56
C GLY A 266 2.17 -36.44 3.17
N THR A 267 3.27 -35.75 2.93
CA THR A 267 3.59 -35.12 1.63
C THR A 267 4.88 -35.71 1.06
N GLY A 268 4.94 -35.93 -0.25
CA GLY A 268 6.17 -36.39 -0.90
C GLY A 268 6.04 -36.50 -2.43
N ASN A 269 7.17 -36.53 -3.14
CA ASN A 269 7.21 -36.57 -4.61
C ASN A 269 7.00 -37.98 -5.19
N ALA A 270 6.89 -39.02 -4.35
CA ALA A 270 6.51 -40.36 -4.76
C ALA A 270 5.04 -40.64 -4.43
N VAL A 271 4.27 -41.12 -5.42
CA VAL A 271 2.90 -41.57 -5.19
C VAL A 271 2.92 -42.82 -4.31
N MET A 272 2.32 -42.75 -3.12
CA MET A 272 2.17 -43.92 -2.24
C MET A 272 1.24 -44.96 -2.88
N LYS A 273 1.80 -46.14 -3.19
CA LYS A 273 1.09 -47.28 -3.79
C LYS A 273 1.32 -48.59 -3.02
N SER A 274 1.76 -48.51 -1.77
CA SER A 274 2.01 -49.68 -0.92
C SER A 274 1.21 -49.55 0.36
N ALA A 275 0.22 -50.43 0.52
CA ALA A 275 -0.63 -50.46 1.71
C ALA A 275 0.20 -50.72 2.99
N GLN A 276 1.21 -51.60 2.94
CA GLN A 276 2.09 -51.85 4.08
C GLN A 276 2.92 -50.62 4.47
N HIS A 277 3.51 -49.91 3.50
CA HIS A 277 4.26 -48.67 3.80
C HIS A 277 3.32 -47.55 4.26
N ARG A 278 2.13 -47.43 3.66
CA ARG A 278 1.08 -46.51 4.10
C ARG A 278 0.75 -46.73 5.57
N ASP A 279 0.46 -47.97 5.96
CA ASP A 279 0.09 -48.33 7.33
C ASP A 279 1.26 -48.10 8.30
N HIS A 280 2.49 -48.39 7.87
CA HIS A 280 3.70 -48.09 8.65
C HIS A 280 3.85 -46.57 8.91
N HIS A 281 3.67 -45.73 7.89
CA HIS A 281 3.73 -44.27 8.06
C HIS A 281 2.56 -43.73 8.89
N ALA A 282 1.34 -44.26 8.71
CA ALA A 282 0.19 -43.91 9.53
C ALA A 282 0.43 -44.21 11.02
N GLN A 283 1.05 -45.37 11.32
CA GLN A 283 1.39 -45.77 12.68
C GLN A 283 2.54 -44.97 13.27
N SER A 284 3.59 -44.68 12.51
CA SER A 284 4.78 -43.98 13.02
C SER A 284 4.59 -42.47 13.13
N GLU A 285 3.98 -41.84 12.13
CA GLU A 285 3.90 -40.37 11.99
C GLU A 285 2.50 -39.81 12.26
N SER A 286 1.52 -40.65 12.60
CA SER A 286 0.12 -40.27 12.87
C SER A 286 -0.59 -39.60 11.69
N ILE A 287 -0.16 -39.88 10.45
CA ILE A 287 -0.79 -39.34 9.24
C ILE A 287 -2.06 -40.10 8.87
N ILE A 288 -3.00 -39.40 8.24
CA ILE A 288 -4.30 -39.96 7.80
C ILE A 288 -4.53 -39.85 6.29
N ALA A 289 -3.63 -39.18 5.55
CA ALA A 289 -3.67 -39.05 4.10
C ALA A 289 -2.29 -38.77 3.50
N PHE A 290 -2.19 -38.93 2.18
CA PHE A 290 -0.99 -38.75 1.36
C PHE A 290 -1.29 -37.86 0.16
N GLU A 291 -0.48 -36.82 -0.04
CA GLU A 291 -0.52 -35.92 -1.20
C GLU A 291 0.91 -35.52 -1.63
N MET A 292 1.07 -34.68 -2.67
CA MET A 292 2.39 -34.46 -3.30
C MET A 292 2.81 -32.99 -3.39
N GLU A 293 2.00 -32.02 -2.94
CA GLU A 293 2.25 -30.60 -3.16
C GLU A 293 2.49 -29.80 -1.88
N GLY A 294 1.99 -30.29 -0.73
CA GLY A 294 1.91 -29.57 0.55
C GLY A 294 3.23 -28.93 0.98
N ALA A 295 4.34 -29.68 0.95
CA ALA A 295 5.66 -29.17 1.34
C ALA A 295 6.08 -27.92 0.54
N GLY A 296 5.70 -27.84 -0.74
CA GLY A 296 6.05 -26.70 -1.60
C GLY A 296 5.30 -25.42 -1.26
N VAL A 297 4.08 -25.54 -0.72
CA VAL A 297 3.17 -24.41 -0.44
C VAL A 297 3.32 -23.92 1.01
N TRP A 298 3.47 -24.85 1.95
CA TRP A 298 3.32 -24.61 3.38
C TRP A 298 4.33 -23.59 3.96
N ASP A 299 5.55 -23.57 3.46
CA ASP A 299 6.58 -22.60 3.91
C ASP A 299 6.42 -21.21 3.28
N LYS A 300 5.52 -21.05 2.30
CA LYS A 300 5.34 -19.78 1.57
C LYS A 300 4.14 -18.98 2.06
N PHE A 301 3.08 -19.65 2.50
CA PHE A 301 1.83 -19.04 2.94
C PHE A 301 1.34 -19.68 4.24
N ASN A 302 0.52 -18.96 5.01
CA ASN A 302 -0.36 -19.66 5.95
C ASN A 302 -1.31 -20.52 5.11
N CYS A 303 -1.23 -21.84 5.27
CA CYS A 303 -1.86 -22.78 4.36
C CYS A 303 -2.82 -23.74 5.06
N LEU A 304 -3.94 -24.04 4.41
CA LEU A 304 -4.79 -25.18 4.72
C LEU A 304 -4.85 -26.10 3.50
N VAL A 305 -4.49 -27.37 3.71
CA VAL A 305 -4.60 -28.40 2.68
C VAL A 305 -5.96 -29.08 2.83
N ILE A 306 -6.77 -29.04 1.77
CA ILE A 306 -8.12 -29.61 1.73
C ILE A 306 -8.16 -30.61 0.58
N LYS A 307 -8.22 -31.90 0.91
CA LYS A 307 -8.08 -32.96 -0.09
C LYS A 307 -9.25 -33.95 -0.02
N GLY A 308 -9.86 -34.20 -1.17
CA GLY A 308 -10.88 -35.24 -1.33
C GLY A 308 -10.22 -36.61 -1.53
N VAL A 309 -10.73 -37.63 -0.87
CA VAL A 309 -10.16 -38.98 -0.92
C VAL A 309 -10.58 -39.66 -2.22
N CYS A 310 -9.60 -39.99 -3.07
CA CYS A 310 -9.85 -40.69 -4.34
C CYS A 310 -9.31 -42.12 -4.40
N ASP A 311 -8.44 -42.49 -3.44
CA ASP A 311 -7.89 -43.84 -3.29
C ASP A 311 -7.38 -44.05 -1.86
N TYR A 312 -6.89 -45.26 -1.56
CA TYR A 312 -6.36 -45.63 -0.25
C TYR A 312 -4.82 -45.69 -0.20
N ALA A 313 -4.12 -44.93 -1.05
CA ALA A 313 -2.66 -44.91 -1.09
C ALA A 313 -2.03 -46.32 -1.23
N ASP A 314 -2.65 -47.16 -2.05
CA ASP A 314 -2.24 -48.54 -2.29
C ASP A 314 -2.15 -48.87 -3.79
N SER A 315 -1.89 -50.13 -4.11
CA SER A 315 -1.74 -50.61 -5.47
C SER A 315 -3.06 -50.77 -6.24
N HIS A 316 -4.22 -50.75 -5.56
CA HIS A 316 -5.55 -50.96 -6.15
C HIS A 316 -6.21 -49.64 -6.60
N LYS A 317 -5.44 -48.55 -6.63
CA LYS A 317 -5.88 -47.20 -7.01
C LYS A 317 -6.65 -47.17 -8.33
N SER A 318 -7.85 -46.60 -8.30
CA SER A 318 -8.68 -46.34 -9.47
C SER A 318 -8.78 -44.84 -9.78
N LYS A 319 -9.01 -44.49 -11.05
CA LYS A 319 -9.27 -43.10 -11.47
C LYS A 319 -10.75 -42.71 -11.35
N THR A 320 -11.66 -43.66 -11.14
CA THR A 320 -13.12 -43.45 -11.11
C THR A 320 -13.55 -42.38 -10.11
N TRP A 321 -12.87 -42.29 -8.97
CA TRP A 321 -13.23 -41.40 -7.87
C TRP A 321 -12.64 -39.98 -7.98
N GLN A 322 -11.71 -39.72 -8.92
CA GLN A 322 -10.97 -38.46 -8.94
C GLN A 322 -11.85 -37.23 -9.17
N ASP A 323 -12.83 -37.33 -10.07
CA ASP A 323 -13.74 -36.23 -10.37
C ASP A 323 -14.68 -35.96 -9.20
N TYR A 324 -15.29 -37.00 -8.64
CA TYR A 324 -16.12 -36.87 -7.45
C TYR A 324 -15.34 -36.28 -6.27
N ALA A 325 -14.17 -36.84 -5.95
CA ALA A 325 -13.32 -36.38 -4.84
C ALA A 325 -12.89 -34.91 -5.01
N ALA A 326 -12.54 -34.49 -6.22
CA ALA A 326 -12.19 -33.09 -6.50
C ALA A 326 -13.38 -32.14 -6.25
N VAL A 327 -14.59 -32.55 -6.63
CA VAL A 327 -15.81 -31.77 -6.39
C VAL A 327 -16.14 -31.68 -4.90
N VAL A 328 -16.02 -32.78 -4.16
CA VAL A 328 -16.23 -32.77 -2.70
C VAL A 328 -15.21 -31.85 -2.03
N ALA A 329 -13.93 -31.92 -2.41
CA ALA A 329 -12.89 -31.03 -1.87
C ALA A 329 -13.20 -29.54 -2.14
N ALA A 330 -13.65 -29.21 -3.35
CA ALA A 330 -14.04 -27.85 -3.72
C ALA A 330 -15.28 -27.36 -2.94
N ALA A 331 -16.27 -28.25 -2.70
CA ALA A 331 -17.44 -27.95 -1.89
C ALA A 331 -17.07 -27.62 -0.44
N VAL A 332 -16.16 -28.40 0.17
CA VAL A 332 -15.65 -28.14 1.52
C VAL A 332 -14.81 -26.87 1.56
N ALA A 333 -13.94 -26.65 0.57
CA ALA A 333 -13.13 -25.42 0.49
C ALA A 333 -14.00 -24.16 0.42
N LYS A 334 -15.13 -24.22 -0.31
CA LYS A 334 -16.12 -23.15 -0.36
C LYS A 334 -16.72 -22.86 1.02
N GLU A 335 -17.19 -23.88 1.71
CA GLU A 335 -17.80 -23.72 3.04
C GLU A 335 -16.77 -23.25 4.08
N VAL A 336 -15.52 -23.74 4.00
CA VAL A 336 -14.39 -23.26 4.80
C VAL A 336 -14.21 -21.75 4.65
N LEU A 337 -14.19 -21.23 3.41
CA LEU A 337 -14.05 -19.80 3.16
C LEU A 337 -15.25 -18.98 3.65
N ARG A 338 -16.47 -19.54 3.63
CA ARG A 338 -17.66 -18.87 4.17
C ARG A 338 -17.60 -18.72 5.70
N GLN A 339 -16.95 -19.65 6.39
CA GLN A 339 -16.75 -19.60 7.84
C GLN A 339 -15.45 -18.88 8.26
N TYR A 340 -14.53 -18.64 7.32
CA TYR A 340 -13.31 -17.89 7.55
C TYR A 340 -13.58 -16.38 7.53
N VAL A 341 -13.21 -15.68 8.61
CA VAL A 341 -13.45 -14.25 8.80
C VAL A 341 -12.12 -13.51 8.88
N THR A 342 -11.85 -12.59 7.95
CA THR A 342 -10.67 -11.72 8.00
C THR A 342 -10.99 -10.41 8.72
N ALA A 343 -9.96 -9.72 9.22
CA ALA A 343 -10.09 -8.44 9.93
C ALA A 343 -10.65 -7.26 9.07
N GLN A 344 -11.18 -7.52 7.87
CA GLN A 344 -11.81 -6.51 7.01
C GLN A 344 -13.18 -6.97 6.48
N ARG A 345 -14.15 -6.04 6.59
CA ARG A 345 -15.52 -6.03 6.02
C ARG A 345 -16.52 -7.05 6.59
N LEU A 346 -17.28 -6.62 7.61
CA LEU A 346 -18.63 -7.14 7.80
C LEU A 346 -19.47 -6.78 6.55
N PRO A 347 -20.23 -7.71 5.97
CA PRO A 347 -21.24 -7.38 4.97
C PRO A 347 -22.36 -6.58 5.66
N GLN A 348 -22.77 -5.45 5.08
CA GLN A 348 -24.05 -4.84 5.45
C GLN A 348 -25.18 -5.85 5.14
N PRO A 349 -26.22 -5.99 6.00
CA PRO A 349 -27.33 -6.89 5.72
C PRO A 349 -28.04 -6.47 4.43
N ALA A 350 -28.32 -7.41 3.55
CA ALA A 350 -29.21 -7.19 2.42
C ALA A 350 -30.60 -6.84 2.96
N ILE A 351 -31.01 -5.58 2.84
CA ILE A 351 -32.40 -5.16 3.00
C ILE A 351 -33.13 -5.68 1.75
N THR A 352 -33.62 -6.91 1.81
CA THR A 352 -34.69 -7.36 0.92
C THR A 352 -35.95 -6.62 1.36
N ASN A 353 -36.38 -5.65 0.56
CA ASN A 353 -37.74 -5.12 0.64
C ASN A 353 -38.70 -6.24 0.24
N ASP A 354 -39.20 -6.98 1.21
CA ASP A 354 -40.53 -7.57 1.14
C ASP A 354 -41.25 -7.24 2.45
N ASN A 355 -42.28 -6.40 2.32
CA ASN A 355 -43.16 -5.98 3.40
C ASN A 355 -44.09 -7.12 3.85
N CYS A 356 -44.39 -7.10 5.16
CA CYS A 356 -45.55 -7.69 5.83
C CYS A 356 -45.61 -9.23 5.84
N HIS A 357 -45.61 -9.89 7.01
CA HIS A 357 -46.70 -9.83 7.99
C HIS A 357 -46.26 -10.45 9.33
N LEU A 358 -46.77 -9.85 10.40
CA LEU A 358 -46.82 -10.39 11.76
C LEU A 358 -47.32 -11.85 11.77
N LEU A 359 -46.80 -12.69 12.68
CA LEU A 359 -47.57 -13.33 13.75
C LEU A 359 -46.73 -14.41 14.49
N HIS A 360 -46.74 -14.28 15.81
CA HIS A 360 -46.68 -15.28 16.89
C HIS A 360 -45.90 -16.59 16.77
N TRP A 361 -45.11 -16.79 17.84
CA TRP A 361 -44.62 -18.03 18.43
C TRP A 361 -45.74 -19.05 18.70
N GLU A 362 -45.59 -20.31 18.26
CA GLU A 362 -45.74 -21.55 19.05
C GLU A 362 -45.46 -22.85 18.23
N PRO A 363 -45.18 -24.00 18.88
CA PRO A 363 -44.39 -25.11 18.31
C PRO A 363 -45.17 -26.39 17.96
N PHE A 364 -44.46 -27.29 17.25
CA PHE A 364 -44.68 -28.75 17.14
C PHE A 364 -45.81 -29.30 16.24
N SER A 365 -45.37 -30.14 15.28
CA SER A 365 -45.80 -31.53 15.04
C SER A 365 -46.38 -31.90 13.65
N ARG A 366 -45.72 -32.92 13.07
CA ARG A 366 -46.27 -34.11 12.39
C ARG A 366 -47.32 -33.94 11.27
N SER A 367 -46.86 -34.32 10.07
CA SER A 367 -47.28 -35.53 9.33
C SER A 367 -48.11 -35.38 8.05
N ARG A 368 -47.79 -36.29 7.10
CA ARG A 368 -48.61 -36.88 6.02
C ARG A 368 -49.01 -35.96 4.86
N GLN A 369 -49.21 -36.45 3.64
CA GLN A 369 -48.83 -37.65 2.87
C GLN A 369 -49.26 -37.33 1.42
N ASP A 370 -48.56 -37.93 0.46
CA ASP A 370 -49.07 -38.45 -0.82
C ASP A 370 -50.08 -37.61 -1.65
N SER A 371 -49.75 -37.34 -2.91
CA SER A 371 -50.11 -38.21 -4.07
C SER A 371 -50.17 -37.47 -5.43
N PHE A 372 -49.44 -38.02 -6.42
CA PHE A 372 -49.77 -38.27 -7.85
C PHE A 372 -50.50 -37.17 -8.68
N ARG A 373 -50.26 -36.91 -9.98
CA ARG A 373 -49.77 -37.72 -11.13
C ARG A 373 -49.64 -36.82 -12.38
N ASN A 374 -48.62 -37.10 -13.21
CA ASN A 374 -48.42 -37.07 -14.68
C ASN A 374 -49.40 -36.28 -15.61
N VAL A 375 -48.98 -35.73 -16.78
CA VAL A 375 -48.74 -36.48 -18.05
C VAL A 375 -48.23 -35.54 -19.20
N HIS A 376 -47.16 -35.98 -19.90
CA HIS A 376 -46.70 -35.84 -21.32
C HIS A 376 -46.61 -34.48 -22.08
N GLY A 377 -45.64 -34.24 -22.99
CA GLY A 377 -44.59 -35.09 -23.59
C GLY A 377 -43.56 -34.40 -24.53
N ILE A 378 -42.33 -34.94 -24.50
CA ILE A 378 -41.36 -35.36 -25.54
C ILE A 378 -41.30 -34.66 -26.92
N HIS A 379 -40.12 -34.10 -27.30
CA HIS A 379 -39.21 -34.60 -28.36
C HIS A 379 -37.90 -33.77 -28.53
N HIS A 380 -36.75 -34.48 -28.51
CA HIS A 380 -35.41 -34.11 -29.02
C HIS A 380 -35.29 -34.46 -30.53
N PRO A 381 -34.32 -33.96 -31.37
CA PRO A 381 -32.86 -33.97 -31.11
C PRO A 381 -31.97 -32.83 -31.70
N THR A 382 -30.70 -32.89 -31.29
CA THR A 382 -29.44 -32.15 -31.57
C THR A 382 -28.91 -32.18 -33.04
N PRO A 383 -27.65 -31.78 -33.39
CA PRO A 383 -26.95 -30.46 -33.40
C PRO A 383 -26.19 -30.20 -34.76
N ARG A 384 -25.54 -29.02 -34.97
CA ARG A 384 -24.19 -28.82 -35.61
C ARG A 384 -23.97 -27.42 -36.26
N TYR A 385 -22.95 -26.74 -35.75
CA TYR A 385 -21.86 -25.95 -36.37
C TYR A 385 -22.04 -24.79 -37.38
N LEU A 386 -21.23 -23.75 -37.06
CA LEU A 386 -20.39 -22.87 -37.91
C LEU A 386 -20.96 -21.52 -38.42
N PHE A 387 -20.35 -20.45 -37.88
CA PHE A 387 -19.88 -19.20 -38.51
C PHE A 387 -20.73 -18.57 -39.62
N ASP A 388 -21.19 -17.33 -39.42
CA ASP A 388 -20.53 -16.15 -40.00
C ASP A 388 -21.11 -14.84 -39.45
N GLY A 389 -20.32 -13.77 -39.48
CA GLY A 389 -20.65 -12.48 -38.91
C GLY A 389 -21.41 -11.50 -39.81
N VAL A 390 -21.59 -10.30 -39.24
CA VAL A 390 -21.91 -9.00 -39.87
C VAL A 390 -23.39 -8.87 -40.33
N VAL A 391 -24.22 -7.92 -39.88
CA VAL A 391 -24.12 -6.45 -40.02
C VAL A 391 -25.24 -5.77 -39.19
N LYS A 392 -24.85 -4.74 -38.41
CA LYS A 392 -25.59 -3.53 -37.96
C LYS A 392 -26.95 -3.61 -37.26
N GLY A 393 -27.02 -2.92 -36.11
CA GLY A 393 -28.25 -2.37 -35.54
C GLY A 393 -28.00 -1.66 -34.21
N ILE A 394 -27.45 -0.44 -34.27
CA ILE A 394 -27.33 0.47 -33.11
C ILE A 394 -28.73 0.96 -32.71
N GLY A 395 -29.06 0.87 -31.42
CA GLY A 395 -30.26 1.45 -30.82
C GLY A 395 -30.20 1.41 -29.29
N ASN A 396 -29.87 2.56 -28.69
CA ASN A 396 -29.64 2.81 -27.27
C ASN A 396 -30.77 2.38 -26.31
N SER A 397 -30.39 1.82 -25.15
CA SER A 397 -30.91 2.23 -23.84
C SER A 397 -29.93 1.85 -22.71
N SER A 398 -29.21 2.85 -22.23
CA SER A 398 -28.27 2.80 -21.11
C SER A 398 -29.00 2.75 -19.76
N GLU A 399 -28.85 1.69 -18.98
CA GLU A 399 -29.20 1.67 -17.54
C GLU A 399 -28.04 2.21 -16.70
N LYS A 400 -28.31 3.26 -15.92
CA LYS A 400 -27.37 4.01 -15.07
C LYS A 400 -26.99 3.23 -13.80
N VAL A 401 -25.70 3.10 -13.52
CA VAL A 401 -25.15 2.70 -12.20
C VAL A 401 -25.40 3.84 -11.18
N PRO A 402 -25.62 3.56 -9.87
CA PRO A 402 -25.95 4.60 -8.90
C PRO A 402 -24.76 5.55 -8.66
N CYS A 403 -24.93 6.78 -9.13
CA CYS A 403 -24.02 7.93 -9.08
C CYS A 403 -23.37 8.25 -7.70
N ASN A 404 -23.90 7.73 -6.59
CA ASN A 404 -23.50 8.10 -5.23
C ASN A 404 -22.26 7.37 -4.70
N ILE A 405 -22.02 6.10 -5.05
CA ILE A 405 -20.85 5.34 -4.53
C ILE A 405 -19.55 5.86 -5.14
N HIS A 406 -19.57 6.17 -6.44
CA HIS A 406 -18.46 6.82 -7.13
C HIS A 406 -18.16 8.20 -6.53
N ALA A 407 -19.21 8.97 -6.21
CA ALA A 407 -19.04 10.26 -5.54
C ALA A 407 -18.38 10.12 -4.16
N GLN A 408 -18.79 9.14 -3.34
CA GLN A 408 -18.17 8.87 -2.04
C GLN A 408 -16.67 8.55 -2.17
N GLN A 409 -16.30 7.69 -3.12
CA GLN A 409 -14.89 7.34 -3.35
C GLN A 409 -14.05 8.55 -3.75
N ARG A 410 -14.60 9.43 -4.59
CA ARG A 410 -13.91 10.66 -5.01
C ARG A 410 -13.73 11.65 -3.88
N ILE A 411 -14.74 11.83 -3.02
CA ILE A 411 -14.59 12.62 -1.79
C ILE A 411 -13.48 12.03 -0.91
N MET A 412 -13.50 10.71 -0.68
CA MET A 412 -12.50 10.05 0.16
C MET A 412 -11.08 10.20 -0.41
N ALA A 413 -10.90 10.04 -1.72
CA ALA A 413 -9.63 10.26 -2.39
C ALA A 413 -9.16 11.72 -2.28
N SER A 414 -10.08 12.69 -2.35
CA SER A 414 -9.73 14.11 -2.22
C SER A 414 -9.27 14.52 -0.81
N LEU A 415 -9.62 13.74 0.22
CA LEU A 415 -9.19 13.99 1.61
C LEU A 415 -7.84 13.34 1.93
N GLN A 416 -7.44 12.29 1.21
CA GLN A 416 -6.24 11.49 1.49
C GLN A 416 -4.97 12.16 0.96
N PHE A 417 -3.89 12.16 1.74
CA PHE A 417 -2.54 12.50 1.29
C PHE A 417 -1.55 11.39 1.67
N PRO A 418 -0.46 11.16 0.89
CA PRO A 418 0.37 9.95 1.02
C PRO A 418 0.94 9.72 2.43
N GLN A 419 1.35 10.78 3.11
CA GLN A 419 2.03 10.72 4.41
C GLN A 419 1.07 10.73 5.62
N MET A 420 -0.24 10.66 5.40
CA MET A 420 -1.27 10.82 6.46
C MET A 420 -1.10 9.86 7.65
N GLN A 421 -0.55 8.67 7.42
CA GLN A 421 -0.35 7.67 8.48
C GLN A 421 1.12 7.42 8.84
N GLU A 422 2.06 8.03 8.12
CA GLU A 422 3.49 7.72 8.21
C GLU A 422 4.02 7.93 9.63
N ARG A 423 3.77 9.11 10.23
CA ARG A 423 4.22 9.40 11.59
C ARG A 423 3.69 8.40 12.61
N ALA A 424 2.41 8.02 12.50
CA ALA A 424 1.77 7.09 13.42
C ALA A 424 2.39 5.68 13.35
N GLN A 425 2.98 5.31 12.22
CA GLN A 425 3.67 4.03 12.01
C GLN A 425 5.12 4.06 12.52
N GLN A 426 5.80 5.22 12.43
CA GLN A 426 7.19 5.40 12.87
C GLN A 426 7.38 5.48 14.39
N ILE A 427 6.38 5.92 15.15
CA ILE A 427 6.50 6.04 16.62
C ILE A 427 6.70 4.66 17.22
N GLU A 428 7.84 4.36 17.84
CA GLU A 428 8.09 3.03 18.45
C GLU A 428 7.02 2.66 19.50
N ALA A 429 6.73 1.36 19.63
CA ALA A 429 5.89 0.84 20.70
C ALA A 429 6.55 1.07 22.08
N ALA A 430 5.73 1.25 23.11
CA ALA A 430 6.20 1.34 24.49
C ALA A 430 6.99 0.08 24.89
N HIS A 431 7.99 0.23 25.76
CA HIS A 431 8.71 -0.91 26.32
C HIS A 431 7.75 -1.77 27.16
N GLU A 432 7.98 -3.08 27.22
CA GLU A 432 7.16 -4.00 28.01
C GLU A 432 7.00 -3.47 29.45
N GLN A 433 5.77 -3.51 29.96
CA GLN A 433 5.36 -3.05 31.30
C GLN A 433 5.43 -1.54 31.55
N THR A 434 5.80 -0.71 30.57
CA THR A 434 5.78 0.76 30.73
C THR A 434 4.40 1.36 30.40
N TYR A 435 4.05 2.47 31.05
CA TYR A 435 2.77 3.18 30.95
C TYR A 435 1.51 2.44 31.41
N GLU A 436 1.59 1.18 31.87
CA GLU A 436 0.41 0.43 32.35
C GLU A 436 -0.29 1.10 33.54
N TRP A 437 0.45 1.89 34.32
CA TRP A 437 -0.05 2.63 35.48
C TRP A 437 -1.14 3.66 35.16
N ILE A 438 -1.28 4.10 33.90
CA ILE A 438 -2.23 5.16 33.51
C ILE A 438 -3.66 4.63 33.24
N LEU A 439 -3.81 3.33 33.02
CA LEU A 439 -5.08 2.69 32.65
C LEU A 439 -6.04 2.46 33.84
N PRO A 440 -5.59 1.95 35.01
CA PRO A 440 -6.47 1.77 36.15
C PRO A 440 -6.75 3.09 36.89
N SER A 441 -7.94 3.21 37.49
CA SER A 441 -8.30 4.34 38.36
C SER A 441 -7.38 4.39 39.57
N GLN A 442 -6.69 5.51 39.76
CA GLN A 442 -5.77 5.73 40.88
C GLN A 442 -6.51 6.31 42.10
N ASP A 443 -6.14 5.88 43.31
CA ASP A 443 -6.71 6.41 44.55
C ASP A 443 -6.27 7.87 44.75
N LYS A 444 -7.24 8.79 44.94
CA LYS A 444 -7.01 10.26 45.05
C LYS A 444 -6.06 10.70 46.17
N LYS A 445 -5.62 9.80 47.05
CA LYS A 445 -4.75 10.11 48.20
C LYS A 445 -3.26 10.10 47.85
N THR A 446 -2.86 9.60 46.69
CA THR A 446 -1.45 9.29 46.40
C THR A 446 -0.77 10.28 45.46
N TYR A 447 -1.52 11.05 44.66
CA TYR A 447 -0.94 11.84 43.56
C TYR A 447 -1.57 13.22 43.32
N ARG A 448 -0.82 14.14 42.70
CA ARG A 448 -1.18 15.57 42.47
C ARG A 448 -1.88 15.85 41.12
N TRP A 449 -2.15 14.85 40.30
CA TRP A 449 -2.66 15.03 38.93
C TRP A 449 -4.07 14.47 38.74
N ASP A 450 -4.72 14.88 37.65
CA ASP A 450 -6.06 14.42 37.29
C ASP A 450 -6.01 13.00 36.71
N ASP A 451 -6.85 12.10 37.23
CA ASP A 451 -6.88 10.69 36.83
C ASP A 451 -7.51 10.51 35.43
N LEU A 452 -6.75 9.94 34.48
CA LEU A 452 -7.19 9.74 33.10
C LEU A 452 -8.38 8.77 33.01
N ALA A 453 -8.37 7.68 33.80
CA ALA A 453 -9.44 6.69 33.79
C ALA A 453 -10.78 7.28 34.27
N THR A 454 -10.73 8.10 35.32
CA THR A 454 -11.87 8.89 35.82
C THR A 454 -12.36 9.87 34.77
N TRP A 455 -11.46 10.58 34.09
CA TRP A 455 -11.84 11.47 32.99
C TRP A 455 -12.50 10.72 31.84
N LEU A 456 -11.95 9.59 31.40
CA LEU A 456 -12.49 8.74 30.32
C LEU A 456 -13.88 8.21 30.66
N SER A 457 -14.08 7.80 31.91
CA SER A 457 -15.36 7.29 32.40
C SER A 457 -16.38 8.39 32.74
N SER A 458 -15.96 9.64 32.94
CA SER A 458 -16.86 10.72 33.34
C SER A 458 -17.96 10.98 32.29
N SER A 459 -19.20 11.07 32.76
CA SER A 459 -20.37 11.50 31.99
C SER A 459 -20.65 13.00 32.09
N THR A 460 -19.86 13.77 32.84
CA THR A 460 -20.05 15.21 33.03
C THR A 460 -19.81 16.00 31.75
N GLU A 461 -20.58 17.07 31.56
CA GLU A 461 -20.39 18.00 30.43
C GLU A 461 -19.14 18.86 30.57
N THR A 462 -18.65 19.03 31.81
CA THR A 462 -17.41 19.75 32.12
C THR A 462 -16.19 18.85 31.93
N GLY A 463 -15.14 19.40 31.28
CA GLY A 463 -13.84 18.74 31.13
C GLY A 463 -13.80 17.65 30.04
N ARG A 464 -14.17 17.94 28.79
CA ARG A 464 -14.12 16.99 27.65
C ARG A 464 -12.79 16.93 26.91
N ILE A 465 -11.83 17.75 27.33
CA ILE A 465 -10.46 17.75 26.85
C ILE A 465 -9.59 17.20 27.99
N TYR A 466 -8.58 16.42 27.67
CA TYR A 466 -7.54 16.01 28.61
C TYR A 466 -6.16 16.31 28.02
N TRP A 467 -5.32 16.98 28.80
CA TRP A 467 -4.03 17.46 28.34
C TRP A 467 -2.86 16.68 28.92
N ILE A 468 -2.10 16.01 28.04
CA ILE A 468 -0.82 15.39 28.36
C ILE A 468 0.30 16.38 28.05
N SER A 469 0.81 17.03 29.09
CA SER A 469 1.95 17.93 28.98
C SER A 469 3.26 17.20 29.25
N GLY A 470 4.36 17.69 28.66
CA GLY A 470 5.67 17.31 29.18
C GLY A 470 6.89 17.74 28.38
N LYS A 471 8.07 17.56 28.98
CA LYS A 471 9.39 17.89 28.40
C LYS A 471 9.65 17.21 27.04
N PRO A 472 10.50 17.78 26.18
CA PRO A 472 10.95 17.09 24.97
C PRO A 472 11.59 15.74 25.32
N GLY A 473 11.26 14.67 24.58
CA GLY A 473 11.81 13.33 24.81
C GLY A 473 11.25 12.58 26.04
N SER A 474 10.22 13.09 26.72
CA SER A 474 9.58 12.43 27.88
C SER A 474 8.67 11.24 27.51
N GLY A 475 8.41 11.00 26.22
CA GLY A 475 7.61 9.85 25.77
C GLY A 475 6.15 10.15 25.40
N LYS A 476 5.74 11.42 25.25
CA LYS A 476 4.35 11.81 24.92
C LYS A 476 3.75 11.06 23.72
N SER A 477 4.41 11.08 22.57
CA SER A 477 3.93 10.39 21.36
C SER A 477 3.84 8.87 21.56
N THR A 478 4.79 8.29 22.29
CA THR A 478 4.79 6.87 22.67
C THR A 478 3.61 6.54 23.58
N LEU A 479 3.30 7.39 24.57
CA LEU A 479 2.12 7.25 25.41
C LEU A 479 0.82 7.42 24.62
N MET A 480 0.74 8.39 23.69
CA MET A 480 -0.43 8.58 22.83
C MET A 480 -0.68 7.35 21.93
N ARG A 481 0.38 6.76 21.38
CA ARG A 481 0.30 5.49 20.65
C ARG A 481 -0.17 4.34 21.56
N PHE A 482 0.41 4.22 22.76
CA PHE A 482 0.03 3.21 23.75
C PHE A 482 -1.46 3.30 24.10
N LEU A 483 -1.95 4.51 24.44
CA LEU A 483 -3.36 4.73 24.78
C LEU A 483 -4.29 4.40 23.61
N ARG A 484 -3.94 4.78 22.38
CA ARG A 484 -4.72 4.42 21.18
C ARG A 484 -4.90 2.91 21.05
N GLU A 485 -3.84 2.14 21.30
CA GLU A 485 -3.79 0.69 21.11
C GLU A 485 -4.38 -0.10 22.28
N ARG A 486 -4.25 0.41 23.51
CA ARG A 486 -4.63 -0.30 24.74
C ARG A 486 -5.98 0.10 25.34
N LEU A 487 -6.48 1.30 25.02
CA LEU A 487 -7.78 1.71 25.54
C LEU A 487 -8.90 0.86 24.95
N ASP A 488 -9.66 0.22 25.82
CA ASP A 488 -10.87 -0.54 25.49
C ASP A 488 -12.15 0.21 25.91
N VAL A 489 -13.20 0.10 25.10
CA VAL A 489 -14.46 0.82 25.35
C VAL A 489 -15.23 0.23 26.54
N GLN A 490 -15.28 -1.09 26.67
CA GLN A 490 -16.03 -1.80 27.71
C GLN A 490 -15.33 -1.71 29.07
N GLU A 491 -14.00 -1.61 29.08
CA GLU A 491 -13.23 -1.52 30.31
C GLU A 491 -13.04 -0.07 30.79
N HIS A 492 -12.65 0.85 29.90
CA HIS A 492 -12.15 2.17 30.30
C HIS A 492 -13.15 3.31 30.07
N MET A 493 -14.19 3.09 29.27
CA MET A 493 -15.11 4.15 28.80
C MET A 493 -16.58 3.83 29.04
N LEU A 494 -16.91 2.69 29.66
CA LEU A 494 -18.27 2.17 29.75
C LEU A 494 -19.29 3.20 30.28
N PRO A 495 -19.02 3.95 31.37
CA PRO A 495 -19.99 4.90 31.89
C PRO A 495 -20.20 6.14 31.00
N TRP A 496 -19.21 6.51 30.18
CA TRP A 496 -19.33 7.59 29.19
C TRP A 496 -19.98 7.11 27.88
N ALA A 497 -19.65 5.89 27.45
CA ALA A 497 -20.20 5.27 26.26
C ALA A 497 -21.71 5.01 26.43
N GLN A 498 -22.18 4.57 27.61
CA GLN A 498 -23.62 4.36 27.89
C GLN A 498 -24.33 3.49 26.83
N GLY A 499 -23.66 2.45 26.33
CA GLY A 499 -24.16 1.60 25.25
C GLY A 499 -24.07 2.20 23.83
N CYS A 500 -23.59 3.44 23.68
CA CYS A 500 -23.29 4.06 22.39
C CYS A 500 -22.04 3.44 21.75
N SER A 501 -21.99 3.43 20.42
CA SER A 501 -20.76 3.12 19.69
C SER A 501 -19.74 4.27 19.83
N VAL A 502 -18.44 3.97 19.78
CA VAL A 502 -17.37 4.97 19.86
C VAL A 502 -16.53 4.94 18.58
N VAL A 503 -16.47 6.05 17.86
CA VAL A 503 -15.58 6.27 16.72
C VAL A 503 -14.30 6.93 17.22
N ARG A 504 -13.15 6.42 16.79
CA ARG A 504 -11.84 6.97 17.14
C ARG A 504 -11.19 7.59 15.90
N ALA A 505 -10.62 8.77 16.04
CA ALA A 505 -9.77 9.35 15.00
C ALA A 505 -8.53 9.95 15.65
N PHE A 506 -7.40 9.86 14.96
CA PHE A 506 -6.11 10.25 15.50
C PHE A 506 -5.32 11.13 14.53
N TYR A 507 -4.50 12.00 15.09
CA TYR A 507 -3.53 12.81 14.36
C TYR A 507 -2.25 12.85 15.17
N PHE A 508 -1.13 12.53 14.53
CA PHE A 508 0.20 12.64 15.10
C PHE A 508 0.95 13.67 14.28
N SER A 509 1.12 14.86 14.86
CA SER A 509 1.91 15.90 14.23
C SER A 509 3.36 15.44 14.09
N TRP A 510 4.01 15.89 13.03
CA TRP A 510 5.43 15.62 12.81
C TRP A 510 6.10 16.87 12.25
N SER A 511 6.80 17.60 13.11
CA SER A 511 7.50 18.83 12.69
C SER A 511 8.54 18.62 11.58
N PRO A 512 9.34 17.52 11.56
CA PRO A 512 10.18 17.15 10.40
C PRO A 512 9.40 16.65 9.17
N GLY A 513 8.09 16.42 9.29
CA GLY A 513 7.23 15.97 8.22
C GLY A 513 6.89 17.07 7.22
N ASN A 514 6.09 16.72 6.22
CA ASN A 514 5.68 17.67 5.18
C ASN A 514 4.67 18.71 5.72
N VAL A 515 4.39 19.75 4.93
CA VAL A 515 3.50 20.86 5.32
C VAL A 515 2.12 20.39 5.78
N LEU A 516 1.55 19.32 5.18
CA LEU A 516 0.28 18.75 5.62
C LEU A 516 0.39 18.06 7.00
N GLN A 517 1.50 17.42 7.33
CA GLN A 517 1.73 16.80 8.64
C GLN A 517 1.96 17.80 9.79
N LYS A 518 2.10 19.10 9.49
CA LYS A 518 2.26 20.18 10.49
C LYS A 518 1.27 21.34 10.35
N SER A 519 0.18 21.16 9.60
CA SER A 519 -0.83 22.20 9.34
C SER A 519 -2.23 21.83 9.82
N LEU A 520 -3.04 22.86 10.08
CA LEU A 520 -4.46 22.72 10.42
C LEU A 520 -5.23 21.93 9.35
N GLU A 521 -4.88 22.12 8.08
CA GLU A 521 -5.49 21.41 6.97
C GLU A 521 -5.28 19.90 7.08
N GLY A 522 -4.04 19.45 7.31
CA GLY A 522 -3.76 18.02 7.46
C GLY A 522 -4.40 17.42 8.71
N LEU A 523 -4.49 18.17 9.82
CA LEU A 523 -5.26 17.76 11.00
C LEU A 523 -6.73 17.51 10.64
N LEU A 524 -7.39 18.48 10.01
CA LEU A 524 -8.80 18.38 9.64
C LEU A 524 -9.06 17.27 8.62
N ARG A 525 -8.25 17.19 7.56
CA ARG A 525 -8.33 16.13 6.55
C ARG A 525 -8.18 14.75 7.19
N SER A 526 -7.22 14.58 8.09
CA SER A 526 -6.96 13.30 8.77
C SER A 526 -8.13 12.86 9.66
N LEU A 527 -8.66 13.78 10.49
CA LEU A 527 -9.78 13.48 11.37
C LEU A 527 -11.06 13.20 10.58
N LEU A 528 -11.37 14.04 9.58
CA LEU A 528 -12.55 13.88 8.73
C LEU A 528 -12.48 12.58 7.91
N PHE A 529 -11.34 12.30 7.28
CA PHE A 529 -11.11 11.07 6.53
C PHE A 529 -11.33 9.84 7.40
N GLN A 530 -10.79 9.81 8.62
CA GLN A 530 -10.94 8.66 9.52
C GLN A 530 -12.38 8.46 10.01
N ILE A 531 -13.12 9.54 10.26
CA ILE A 531 -14.55 9.45 10.61
C ILE A 531 -15.35 8.92 9.43
N LEU A 532 -15.21 9.52 8.24
CA LEU A 532 -15.98 9.13 7.05
C LEU A 532 -15.61 7.73 6.57
N LYS A 533 -14.35 7.30 6.75
CA LYS A 533 -13.93 5.92 6.49
C LYS A 533 -14.65 4.91 7.39
N GLN A 534 -14.88 5.26 8.66
CA GLN A 534 -15.62 4.41 9.61
C GLN A 534 -17.14 4.47 9.40
N LYS A 535 -17.65 5.59 8.88
CA LYS A 535 -19.08 5.84 8.64
C LYS A 535 -19.33 6.49 7.27
N PRO A 536 -19.18 5.74 6.15
CA PRO A 536 -19.30 6.29 4.79
C PRO A 536 -20.69 6.82 4.46
N ASP A 537 -21.72 6.32 5.16
CA ASP A 537 -23.12 6.73 4.98
C ASP A 537 -23.37 8.19 5.36
N LEU A 538 -22.48 8.82 6.13
CA LEU A 538 -22.56 10.24 6.46
C LEU A 538 -22.15 11.15 5.30
N ILE A 539 -21.32 10.67 4.36
CA ILE A 539 -20.72 11.50 3.30
C ILE A 539 -21.77 12.33 2.53
N PRO A 540 -22.91 11.79 2.08
CA PRO A 540 -23.90 12.58 1.36
C PRO A 540 -24.57 13.69 2.19
N GLU A 541 -24.62 13.56 3.51
CA GLU A 541 -25.26 14.54 4.42
C GLU A 541 -24.28 15.63 4.89
N VAL A 542 -23.00 15.28 5.02
CA VAL A 542 -22.01 16.11 5.73
C VAL A 542 -21.01 16.82 4.81
N ILE A 543 -20.98 16.46 3.52
CA ILE A 543 -20.22 17.18 2.50
C ILE A 543 -21.06 18.30 1.92
N ASP A 544 -20.44 19.40 1.51
CA ASP A 544 -21.14 20.51 0.85
C ASP A 544 -21.82 20.04 -0.45
N ASP A 545 -23.03 20.56 -0.72
CA ASP A 545 -23.84 20.16 -1.87
C ASP A 545 -23.12 20.39 -3.21
N MET A 546 -22.35 21.48 -3.34
CA MET A 546 -21.60 21.75 -4.56
C MET A 546 -20.52 20.69 -4.78
N ARG A 547 -19.75 20.38 -3.73
CA ARG A 547 -18.68 19.36 -3.79
C ARG A 547 -19.24 17.96 -4.00
N TRP A 548 -20.35 17.64 -3.32
CA TRP A 548 -21.04 16.37 -3.48
C TRP A 548 -21.58 16.19 -4.91
N ASN A 549 -22.22 17.22 -5.47
CA ASN A 549 -22.70 17.20 -6.86
C ASN A 549 -21.56 17.14 -7.89
N ALA A 550 -20.43 17.82 -7.63
CA ALA A 550 -19.23 17.69 -8.46
C ALA A 550 -18.65 16.26 -8.42
N ALA A 551 -18.62 15.61 -7.25
CA ALA A 551 -18.16 14.23 -7.11
C ALA A 551 -19.05 13.23 -7.87
N ARG A 552 -20.35 13.52 -7.95
CA ARG A 552 -21.37 12.78 -8.70
C ARG A 552 -21.22 12.89 -10.22
N MET A 553 -20.66 14.00 -10.71
CA MET A 553 -20.41 14.24 -12.13
C MET A 553 -19.00 13.74 -12.50
N SER A 554 -18.92 12.62 -13.23
CA SER A 554 -17.64 11.94 -13.53
C SER A 554 -16.63 12.76 -14.37
N SER A 555 -17.05 13.86 -14.99
CA SER A 555 -16.22 14.70 -15.86
C SER A 555 -15.54 15.90 -15.19
N LEU A 556 -15.93 16.27 -13.96
CA LEU A 556 -15.45 17.51 -13.31
C LEU A 556 -14.41 17.20 -12.24
N THR A 557 -13.22 17.80 -12.29
CA THR A 557 -12.23 17.72 -11.20
C THR A 557 -12.78 18.35 -9.91
N LEU A 558 -12.54 17.70 -8.75
CA LEU A 558 -12.95 18.26 -7.46
C LEU A 558 -12.04 19.43 -7.10
N ALA A 559 -12.61 20.56 -6.67
CA ALA A 559 -11.86 21.70 -6.15
C ALA A 559 -11.05 21.33 -4.90
N ASP A 560 -10.01 22.10 -4.58
CA ASP A 560 -9.23 21.86 -3.36
C ASP A 560 -10.06 22.12 -2.11
N TRP A 561 -9.72 21.42 -1.02
CA TRP A 561 -10.34 21.64 0.28
C TRP A 561 -9.82 22.93 0.90
N ASN A 562 -10.71 23.72 1.49
CA ASN A 562 -10.31 24.82 2.36
C ASN A 562 -10.63 24.48 3.84
N ASN A 563 -9.94 25.14 4.77
CA ASN A 563 -10.06 24.86 6.20
C ASN A 563 -11.48 25.10 6.75
N LEU A 564 -12.21 26.09 6.24
CA LEU A 564 -13.58 26.38 6.66
C LEU A 564 -14.54 25.25 6.25
N GLU A 565 -14.41 24.77 5.02
CA GLU A 565 -15.19 23.66 4.48
C GLU A 565 -14.88 22.36 5.24
N LEU A 566 -13.59 22.04 5.43
CA LEU A 566 -13.15 20.88 6.19
C LEU A 566 -13.69 20.89 7.62
N PHE A 567 -13.55 22.02 8.32
CA PHE A 567 -14.04 22.17 9.68
C PHE A 567 -15.58 22.04 9.73
N SER A 568 -16.28 22.66 8.79
CA SER A 568 -17.75 22.58 8.70
C SER A 568 -18.23 21.15 8.42
N SER A 569 -17.54 20.41 7.54
CA SER A 569 -17.83 19.00 7.27
C SER A 569 -17.49 18.09 8.45
N LEU A 570 -16.42 18.38 9.20
CA LEU A 570 -16.09 17.66 10.44
C LEU A 570 -17.15 17.88 11.52
N GLN A 571 -17.59 19.13 11.72
CA GLN A 571 -18.64 19.47 12.67
C GLN A 571 -19.98 18.81 12.29
N ARG A 572 -20.37 18.86 11.00
CA ARG A 572 -21.55 18.13 10.49
C ARG A 572 -21.44 16.63 10.69
N SER A 573 -20.24 16.05 10.50
CA SER A 573 -19.99 14.62 10.76
C SER A 573 -20.20 14.26 12.23
N ILE A 574 -19.69 15.06 13.16
CA ILE A 574 -19.86 14.84 14.60
C ILE A 574 -21.33 14.93 15.01
N LEU A 575 -22.08 15.91 14.48
CA LEU A 575 -23.52 16.05 14.72
C LEU A 575 -24.31 14.89 14.11
N GLY A 576 -23.95 14.44 12.91
CA GLY A 576 -24.53 13.25 12.27
C GLY A 576 -24.32 11.99 13.12
N LEU A 577 -23.10 11.80 13.66
CA LEU A 577 -22.80 10.70 14.58
C LEU A 577 -23.61 10.78 15.89
N GLN A 578 -23.85 12.00 16.40
CA GLN A 578 -24.67 12.18 17.59
C GLN A 578 -26.10 11.66 17.37
N LYS A 579 -26.69 11.90 16.19
CA LYS A 579 -28.02 11.38 15.82
C LYS A 579 -28.06 9.85 15.76
N LEU A 580 -26.92 9.21 15.48
CA LEU A 580 -26.77 7.75 15.40
C LEU A 580 -26.39 7.10 16.73
N PHE A 581 -26.48 7.83 17.85
CA PHE A 581 -26.03 7.36 19.17
C PHE A 581 -24.55 6.90 19.13
N THR A 582 -23.70 7.68 18.46
CA THR A 582 -22.25 7.45 18.36
C THR A 582 -21.46 8.59 19.03
N ARG A 583 -20.52 8.22 19.89
CA ARG A 583 -19.55 9.11 20.55
C ARG A 583 -18.24 9.16 19.75
N VAL A 584 -17.47 10.23 19.90
CA VAL A 584 -16.20 10.44 19.19
C VAL A 584 -15.08 10.67 20.18
N LEU A 585 -13.99 9.93 20.03
CA LEU A 585 -12.75 10.13 20.78
C LEU A 585 -11.63 10.54 19.82
N PHE A 586 -11.09 11.75 20.02
CA PHE A 586 -9.95 12.25 19.27
C PHE A 586 -8.65 12.07 20.03
N PHE A 587 -7.61 11.64 19.31
CA PHE A 587 -6.22 11.64 19.77
C PHE A 587 -5.44 12.66 18.94
N VAL A 588 -4.97 13.75 19.55
CA VAL A 588 -4.21 14.80 18.86
C VAL A 588 -2.86 14.96 19.52
N ASP A 589 -1.83 14.32 18.95
CA ASP A 589 -0.46 14.35 19.48
C ASP A 589 0.35 15.48 18.82
N GLY A 590 1.08 16.23 19.64
CA GLY A 590 2.06 17.23 19.19
C GLY A 590 1.45 18.56 18.75
N LEU A 591 0.58 19.18 19.54
CA LEU A 591 0.10 20.54 19.22
C LEU A 591 1.24 21.59 19.17
N ASP A 592 2.34 21.35 19.88
CA ASP A 592 3.56 22.17 19.80
C ASP A 592 4.34 22.02 18.49
N GLU A 593 3.92 21.11 17.60
CA GLU A 593 4.64 20.80 16.35
C GLU A 593 4.01 21.45 15.11
N PHE A 594 2.91 22.21 15.28
CA PHE A 594 2.33 22.97 14.18
C PHE A 594 3.20 24.16 13.82
N GLU A 595 3.49 24.32 12.53
CA GLU A 595 4.20 25.49 12.02
C GLU A 595 3.20 26.63 11.86
N CYS A 596 2.99 27.37 12.95
CA CYS A 596 1.93 28.36 13.03
C CYS A 596 2.33 29.53 13.94
N SER A 597 1.84 30.72 13.63
CA SER A 597 1.95 31.86 14.55
C SER A 597 1.16 31.59 15.83
N ASP A 598 1.44 32.34 16.90
CA ASP A 598 0.66 32.24 18.14
C ASP A 598 -0.85 32.44 17.89
N GLU A 599 -1.22 33.34 16.98
CA GLU A 599 -2.62 33.57 16.56
C GLU A 599 -3.24 32.32 15.92
N MET A 600 -2.53 31.69 14.97
CA MET A 600 -3.00 30.46 14.33
C MET A 600 -3.06 29.29 15.31
N CYS A 601 -2.14 29.21 16.29
CA CYS A 601 -2.19 28.22 17.35
C CYS A 601 -3.43 28.42 18.24
N GLN A 602 -3.77 29.68 18.57
CA GLN A 602 -5.02 30.01 19.26
C GLN A 602 -6.25 29.60 18.45
N ASP A 603 -6.23 29.76 17.13
CA ASP A 603 -7.33 29.31 16.27
C ASP A 603 -7.53 27.78 16.33
N ILE A 604 -6.43 27.00 16.33
CA ILE A 604 -6.47 25.53 16.49
C ILE A 604 -7.04 25.16 17.87
N ILE A 605 -6.58 25.82 18.94
CA ILE A 605 -7.08 25.59 20.30
C ILE A 605 -8.56 25.93 20.39
N GLY A 606 -8.97 27.08 19.85
CA GLY A 606 -10.36 27.52 19.80
C GLY A 606 -11.23 26.53 19.02
N MET A 607 -10.73 26.00 17.91
CA MET A 607 -11.38 24.96 17.14
C MET A 607 -11.57 23.67 17.95
N LEU A 608 -10.53 23.15 18.61
CA LEU A 608 -10.63 21.94 19.43
C LEU A 608 -11.62 22.13 20.59
N LYS A 609 -11.63 23.31 21.24
CA LYS A 609 -12.62 23.66 22.26
C LYS A 609 -14.05 23.65 21.69
N ARG A 610 -14.27 24.22 20.51
CA ARG A 610 -15.59 24.17 19.82
C ARG A 610 -16.03 22.74 19.53
N LEU A 611 -15.13 21.87 19.06
CA LEU A 611 -15.44 20.45 18.84
C LEU A 611 -15.80 19.73 20.15
N ALA A 612 -15.10 20.02 21.25
CA ALA A 612 -15.41 19.44 22.55
C ALA A 612 -16.80 19.88 23.08
N CYS A 613 -17.31 21.04 22.68
CA CYS A 613 -18.63 21.53 23.11
C CYS A 613 -19.82 20.73 22.56
N THR A 614 -19.67 19.90 21.52
CA THR A 614 -20.80 19.23 20.83
C THR A 614 -21.49 18.10 21.60
N GLY A 615 -21.08 17.76 22.83
CA GLY A 615 -21.81 16.81 23.68
C GLY A 615 -21.27 15.38 23.64
N ASN A 616 -20.94 14.91 22.43
CA ASN A 616 -20.57 13.52 22.15
C ASN A 616 -19.06 13.33 21.88
N VAL A 617 -18.24 14.35 22.07
CA VAL A 617 -16.80 14.34 21.76
C VAL A 617 -15.97 14.37 23.05
N LYS A 618 -14.93 13.54 23.11
CA LYS A 618 -13.78 13.68 24.02
C LYS A 618 -12.50 13.84 23.22
N ILE A 619 -11.58 14.67 23.70
CA ILE A 619 -10.31 14.96 23.02
C ILE A 619 -9.16 14.72 24.00
N LEU A 620 -8.30 13.78 23.65
CA LEU A 620 -7.02 13.59 24.29
C LEU A 620 -5.96 14.31 23.45
N LEU A 621 -5.27 15.29 24.03
CA LEU A 621 -4.24 16.06 23.33
C LEU A 621 -2.91 16.04 24.07
N SER A 622 -1.81 16.14 23.33
CA SER A 622 -0.46 16.26 23.89
C SER A 622 0.26 17.50 23.39
N SER A 623 1.06 18.13 24.26
CA SER A 623 1.96 19.21 23.85
C SER A 623 3.12 19.46 24.84
N ARG A 624 4.08 20.31 24.44
CA ARG A 624 5.01 20.95 25.39
C ARG A 624 4.26 21.96 26.28
N PRO A 625 4.76 22.22 27.51
CA PRO A 625 4.15 23.17 28.41
C PRO A 625 4.51 24.63 28.03
N TRP A 626 4.29 25.03 26.77
CA TRP A 626 4.43 26.43 26.35
C TRP A 626 3.33 27.29 26.97
N ASN A 627 3.63 28.57 27.22
CA ASN A 627 2.71 29.50 27.89
C ASN A 627 1.33 29.52 27.22
N ILE A 628 1.27 29.56 25.89
CA ILE A 628 0.01 29.51 25.13
C ILE A 628 -0.88 28.31 25.49
N PHE A 629 -0.29 27.12 25.70
CA PHE A 629 -1.03 25.93 26.10
C PHE A 629 -1.31 25.90 27.60
N GLN A 630 -0.38 26.37 28.44
CA GLN A 630 -0.59 26.49 29.88
C GLN A 630 -1.76 27.43 30.19
N ASP A 631 -1.81 28.59 29.55
CA ASP A 631 -2.86 29.59 29.70
C ASP A 631 -4.19 29.06 29.15
N SER A 632 -4.14 28.33 28.03
CA SER A 632 -5.35 27.80 27.37
C SER A 632 -5.97 26.58 28.07
N PHE A 633 -5.16 25.78 28.75
CA PHE A 633 -5.55 24.50 29.36
C PHE A 633 -5.31 24.46 30.87
N SER A 634 -5.17 25.61 31.53
CA SER A 634 -4.93 25.73 32.97
C SER A 634 -5.96 24.97 33.80
N ASP A 635 -7.24 25.08 33.40
CA ASP A 635 -8.42 24.61 34.14
C ASP A 635 -8.96 23.26 33.62
N ILE A 636 -8.21 22.60 32.73
CA ILE A 636 -8.57 21.33 32.09
C ILE A 636 -7.81 20.19 32.79
N PRO A 637 -8.40 18.99 32.95
CA PRO A 637 -7.71 17.86 33.55
C PRO A 637 -6.43 17.52 32.79
N LYS A 638 -5.33 17.34 33.53
CA LYS A 638 -4.00 17.23 32.93
C LYS A 638 -3.02 16.38 33.74
N ILE A 639 -2.02 15.88 33.03
CA ILE A 639 -0.81 15.27 33.59
C ILE A 639 0.44 15.94 33.05
N ARG A 640 1.53 15.79 33.80
CA ARG A 640 2.87 16.20 33.41
C ARG A 640 3.78 14.97 33.37
N LEU A 641 4.10 14.53 32.16
CA LEU A 641 4.64 13.18 31.94
C LEU A 641 6.02 12.95 32.55
N GLU A 642 6.90 13.95 32.58
CA GLU A 642 8.23 13.83 33.21
C GLU A 642 8.17 13.53 34.71
N ASP A 643 7.09 13.91 35.40
CA ASP A 643 6.93 13.67 36.83
C ASP A 643 6.42 12.24 37.11
N LEU A 644 6.02 11.49 36.07
CA LEU A 644 5.34 10.18 36.15
C LEU A 644 6.15 9.01 35.60
N THR A 645 7.21 9.31 34.85
CA THR A 645 7.95 8.31 34.07
C THR A 645 9.12 7.69 34.82
N ARG A 646 9.39 8.13 36.07
CA ARG A 646 10.56 7.68 36.84
C ARG A 646 10.61 6.16 37.02
N ASP A 647 9.50 5.55 37.41
CA ASP A 647 9.46 4.10 37.66
C ASP A 647 9.53 3.29 36.36
N ASP A 648 8.87 3.76 35.29
CA ASP A 648 9.00 3.17 33.96
C ASP A 648 10.44 3.26 33.42
N ILE A 649 11.12 4.39 33.65
CA ILE A 649 12.54 4.57 33.33
C ILE A 649 13.38 3.58 34.12
N ASN A 650 13.11 3.38 35.40
CA ASN A 650 13.83 2.41 36.23
C ASN A 650 13.68 0.99 35.69
N LEU A 651 12.44 0.59 35.36
CA LEU A 651 12.14 -0.71 34.73
C LEU A 651 12.93 -0.88 33.43
N TYR A 652 12.95 0.15 32.57
CA TYR A 652 13.71 0.13 31.32
C TYR A 652 15.23 -0.05 31.56
N VAL A 653 15.82 0.74 32.46
CA VAL A 653 17.27 0.67 32.76
C VAL A 653 17.63 -0.70 33.33
N GLN A 654 16.84 -1.21 34.28
CA GLN A 654 17.04 -2.54 34.85
C GLN A 654 16.98 -3.61 33.77
N ALA A 655 15.94 -3.62 32.93
CA ALA A 655 15.80 -4.60 31.87
C ALA A 655 17.01 -4.58 30.90
N LYS A 656 17.50 -3.39 30.52
CA LYS A 656 18.65 -3.27 29.61
C LYS A 656 19.96 -3.73 30.23
N PHE A 657 20.24 -3.35 31.47
CA PHE A 657 21.47 -3.74 32.14
C PHE A 657 21.45 -5.21 32.56
N LEU A 658 20.34 -5.72 33.11
CA LEU A 658 20.24 -7.11 33.54
C LEU A 658 20.25 -8.10 32.37
N ASN A 659 19.83 -7.70 31.17
CA ASN A 659 19.98 -8.54 29.98
C ASN A 659 21.43 -8.62 29.45
N ASN A 660 22.38 -7.83 29.99
CA ASN A 660 23.78 -7.89 29.60
C ASN A 660 24.58 -8.86 30.52
N PRO A 661 25.18 -9.94 29.99
CA PRO A 661 25.89 -10.94 30.80
C PRO A 661 27.05 -10.38 31.63
N ARG A 662 27.80 -9.39 31.10
CA ARG A 662 28.90 -8.76 31.85
C ARG A 662 28.37 -7.90 32.98
N PHE A 663 27.29 -7.16 32.77
CA PHE A 663 26.68 -6.40 33.85
C PHE A 663 26.14 -7.32 34.95
N GLN A 664 25.54 -8.47 34.61
CA GLN A 664 25.13 -9.47 35.61
C GLN A 664 26.30 -10.00 36.45
N TYR A 665 27.49 -10.13 35.84
CA TYR A 665 28.70 -10.49 36.57
C TYR A 665 29.13 -9.35 37.51
N LEU A 666 29.19 -8.11 37.01
CA LEU A 666 29.56 -6.93 37.80
C LEU A 666 28.58 -6.69 38.96
N LEU A 667 27.28 -6.93 38.75
CA LEU A 667 26.23 -6.89 39.78
C LEU A 667 26.47 -7.94 40.88
N ARG A 668 26.97 -9.13 40.54
CA ARG A 668 27.34 -10.16 41.53
C ARG A 668 28.58 -9.78 42.33
N CYS A 669 29.53 -9.07 41.70
CA CYS A 669 30.75 -8.62 42.35
C CYS A 669 30.53 -7.41 43.27
N ASP A 670 29.70 -6.45 42.86
CA ASP A 670 29.39 -5.23 43.62
C ASP A 670 27.93 -4.82 43.44
N GLN A 671 27.06 -5.49 44.19
CA GLN A 671 25.62 -5.30 44.12
C GLN A 671 25.21 -3.88 44.53
N LYS A 672 25.89 -3.29 45.51
CA LYS A 672 25.57 -1.97 46.04
C LYS A 672 25.81 -0.89 44.99
N THR A 673 26.98 -0.89 44.36
CA THR A 673 27.32 0.13 43.35
C THR A 673 26.52 -0.08 42.06
N ALA A 674 26.21 -1.32 41.68
CA ALA A 674 25.37 -1.61 40.53
C ALA A 674 23.94 -1.06 40.66
N TYR A 675 23.27 -1.25 41.79
CA TYR A 675 21.94 -0.66 42.03
C TYR A 675 22.01 0.86 42.21
N ALA A 676 23.08 1.38 42.83
CA ALA A 676 23.30 2.82 42.92
C ALA A 676 23.47 3.46 41.53
N LEU A 677 24.13 2.78 40.59
CA LEU A 677 24.25 3.23 39.19
C LEU A 677 22.88 3.26 38.51
N ILE A 678 22.08 2.20 38.67
CA ILE A 678 20.71 2.15 38.11
C ILE A 678 19.87 3.32 38.66
N SER A 679 19.88 3.55 39.97
CA SER A 679 19.17 4.69 40.58
C SER A 679 19.70 6.02 40.06
N ALA A 680 21.02 6.19 39.99
CA ALA A 680 21.64 7.43 39.51
C ALA A 680 21.26 7.74 38.06
N VAL A 681 21.19 6.73 37.17
CA VAL A 681 20.70 6.91 35.80
C VAL A 681 19.22 7.32 35.80
N THR A 682 18.39 6.64 36.60
CA THR A 682 16.96 6.94 36.72
C THR A 682 16.71 8.37 37.22
N ASP A 683 17.41 8.79 38.27
CA ASP A 683 17.20 10.08 38.92
C ASP A 683 17.75 11.22 38.06
N LYS A 684 18.92 11.03 37.42
CA LYS A 684 19.55 12.04 36.56
C LYS A 684 18.80 12.27 35.24
N ALA A 685 17.94 11.34 34.83
CA ALA A 685 17.15 11.46 33.62
C ALA A 685 16.03 12.51 33.70
N GLU A 686 15.60 12.90 34.91
CA GLU A 686 14.50 13.87 35.14
C GLU A 686 13.25 13.64 34.26
N GLY A 687 12.87 12.37 34.05
CA GLY A 687 11.70 11.99 33.26
C GLY A 687 11.88 12.06 31.73
N VAL A 688 13.11 12.18 31.23
CA VAL A 688 13.41 12.26 29.78
C VAL A 688 13.87 10.90 29.26
N PHE A 689 12.92 10.09 28.78
CA PHE A 689 13.17 8.75 28.21
C PHE A 689 14.24 8.71 27.11
N LEU A 690 14.29 9.74 26.26
CA LEU A 690 15.32 9.82 25.21
C LEU A 690 16.73 9.90 25.81
N TRP A 691 16.92 10.70 26.85
CA TRP A 691 18.21 10.83 27.53
C TRP A 691 18.65 9.46 28.08
N VAL A 692 17.73 8.74 28.73
CA VAL A 692 17.98 7.39 29.28
C VAL A 692 18.43 6.45 28.17
N ARG A 693 17.75 6.43 27.02
CA ARG A 693 18.11 5.58 25.88
C ARG A 693 19.53 5.85 25.40
N LEU A 694 19.96 7.11 25.36
CA LEU A 694 21.31 7.50 24.93
C LEU A 694 22.36 7.13 25.97
N VAL A 695 22.11 7.44 27.24
CA VAL A 695 23.05 7.19 28.33
C VAL A 695 23.22 5.69 28.58
N VAL A 696 22.13 4.91 28.63
CA VAL A 696 22.21 3.44 28.76
C VAL A 696 23.00 2.83 27.61
N ARG A 697 22.80 3.31 26.38
CA ARG A 697 23.58 2.87 25.20
C ARG A 697 25.07 3.14 25.39
N ASP A 698 25.43 4.33 25.86
CA ASP A 698 26.83 4.74 25.99
C ASP A 698 27.51 4.06 27.19
N LEU A 699 26.77 3.82 28.27
CA LEU A 699 27.23 3.01 29.41
C LEU A 699 27.41 1.52 29.04
N LEU A 700 26.52 0.94 28.22
CA LEU A 700 26.70 -0.42 27.70
C LEU A 700 27.93 -0.56 26.80
N LYS A 701 28.37 0.53 26.15
CA LYS A 701 29.60 0.56 25.36
C LYS A 701 30.83 0.37 26.26
N ILE A 702 30.89 1.03 27.41
CA ILE A 702 31.95 0.91 28.42
C ILE A 702 32.09 -0.55 28.89
N ILE A 703 30.95 -1.18 29.21
CA ILE A 703 30.94 -2.61 29.60
C ILE A 703 31.47 -3.51 28.49
N ARG A 704 31.14 -3.21 27.23
CA ARG A 704 31.63 -3.98 26.07
C ARG A 704 33.15 -3.81 25.90
N ASP A 705 33.68 -2.64 26.19
CA ASP A 705 35.10 -2.34 26.06
C ASP A 705 35.92 -2.92 27.26
N GLY A 706 35.23 -3.41 28.30
CA GLY A 706 35.80 -4.27 29.35
C GLY A 706 36.02 -3.57 30.70
N ASP A 707 35.57 -2.32 30.83
CA ASP A 707 35.75 -1.51 32.03
C ASP A 707 34.79 -1.91 33.17
N ASP A 708 35.07 -1.40 34.38
CA ASP A 708 34.34 -1.70 35.60
C ASP A 708 33.14 -0.75 35.87
N ILE A 709 32.33 -1.09 36.88
CA ILE A 709 31.17 -0.27 37.30
C ILE A 709 31.58 1.15 37.74
N ARG A 710 32.79 1.32 38.29
CA ARG A 710 33.25 2.64 38.78
C ARG A 710 33.50 3.58 37.60
N THR A 711 34.10 3.06 36.54
CA THR A 711 34.32 3.79 35.28
C THR A 711 32.99 4.20 34.65
N MET A 712 31.98 3.33 34.68
CA MET A 712 30.62 3.67 34.25
C MET A 712 30.02 4.81 35.08
N TYR A 713 30.19 4.78 36.40
CA TYR A 713 29.66 5.80 37.30
C TYR A 713 30.34 7.15 37.08
N GLN A 714 31.67 7.17 36.91
CA GLN A 714 32.41 8.39 36.55
C GLN A 714 31.94 8.96 35.22
N LYS A 715 31.73 8.09 34.22
CA LYS A 715 31.19 8.57 32.93
C LYS A 715 29.78 9.13 33.07
N LEU A 716 28.93 8.51 33.88
CA LEU A 716 27.60 9.03 34.17
C LEU A 716 27.67 10.42 34.81
N GLU A 717 28.63 10.69 35.69
CA GLU A 717 28.81 12.01 36.33
C GLU A 717 29.14 13.11 35.31
N GLU A 718 30.00 12.81 34.32
CA GLU A 718 30.38 13.73 33.24
C GLU A 718 29.23 14.08 32.29
N ILE A 719 28.24 13.20 32.14
CA ILE A 719 27.11 13.42 31.22
C ILE A 719 26.16 14.46 31.84
N PRO A 720 25.83 15.59 31.17
CA PRO A 720 24.84 16.55 31.67
C PRO A 720 23.44 15.92 31.81
N ALA A 721 22.66 16.37 32.80
CA ALA A 721 21.27 15.94 32.97
C ALA A 721 20.34 16.58 31.90
N ASP A 722 20.65 17.81 31.46
CA ASP A 722 19.92 18.46 30.38
C ASP A 722 20.30 17.85 29.01
N LEU A 723 19.28 17.60 28.19
CA LEU A 723 19.44 16.94 26.90
C LEU A 723 20.16 17.83 25.87
N ASN A 724 19.95 19.15 25.88
CA ASN A 724 20.61 20.08 24.97
C ASN A 724 22.08 20.25 25.35
N ASP A 725 22.38 20.37 26.64
CA ASP A 725 23.76 20.38 27.11
C ASP A 725 24.48 19.07 26.77
N TYR A 726 23.78 17.94 26.85
CA TYR A 726 24.33 16.66 26.38
C TYR A 726 24.64 16.66 24.88
N PHE A 727 23.72 17.12 24.02
CA PHE A 727 23.99 17.25 22.57
C PHE A 727 25.14 18.21 22.27
N LYS A 728 25.24 19.30 23.04
CA LYS A 728 26.34 20.26 22.95
C LYS A 728 27.68 19.60 23.29
N CYS A 729 27.75 18.79 24.35
CA CYS A 729 28.92 17.98 24.67
C CYS A 729 29.28 17.02 23.53
N LEU A 730 28.30 16.37 22.90
CA LEU A 730 28.54 15.49 21.74
C LEU A 730 29.15 16.27 20.56
N LEU A 731 28.62 17.44 20.21
CA LEU A 731 29.19 18.28 19.14
C LEU A 731 30.62 18.74 19.45
N PHE A 732 30.91 19.14 20.69
CA PHE A 732 32.26 19.57 21.07
C PHE A 732 33.27 18.41 21.18
N SER A 733 32.78 17.20 21.42
CA SER A 733 33.60 15.99 21.47
C SER A 733 34.13 15.55 20.10
N VAL A 734 33.60 16.09 19.01
CA VAL A 734 34.14 15.88 17.67
C VAL A 734 35.54 16.49 17.57
N ASP A 735 36.50 15.67 17.14
CA ASP A 735 37.89 16.07 16.93
C ASP A 735 37.96 17.38 16.10
N PRO A 736 38.71 18.40 16.54
CA PRO A 736 38.87 19.67 15.82
C PRO A 736 39.14 19.53 14.32
N GLN A 737 39.91 18.52 13.90
CA GLN A 737 40.24 18.31 12.48
C GLN A 737 39.05 17.83 11.64
N HIS A 738 38.00 17.30 12.28
CA HIS A 738 36.80 16.77 11.63
C HIS A 738 35.57 17.66 11.79
N ARG A 739 35.67 18.78 12.51
CA ARG A 739 34.52 19.68 12.77
C ARG A 739 33.93 20.29 11.51
N ARG A 740 34.77 20.64 10.53
CA ARG A 740 34.30 21.14 9.23
C ARG A 740 33.46 20.09 8.50
N GLU A 741 33.97 18.86 8.39
CA GLU A 741 33.25 17.75 7.75
C GLU A 741 31.94 17.43 8.50
N ALA A 742 31.98 17.38 9.83
CA ALA A 742 30.79 17.18 10.66
C ALA A 742 29.75 18.27 10.42
N SER A 743 30.18 19.53 10.33
CA SER A 743 29.29 20.65 10.07
C SER A 743 28.64 20.57 8.69
N VAL A 744 29.39 20.16 7.65
CA VAL A 744 28.84 19.92 6.32
C VAL A 744 27.74 18.84 6.37
N ILE A 745 28.02 17.69 7.00
CA ILE A 745 27.03 16.61 7.10
C ILE A 745 25.76 17.08 7.83
N LEU A 746 25.91 17.79 8.95
CA LEU A 746 24.78 18.29 9.73
C LEU A 746 24.00 19.36 8.96
N GLN A 747 24.66 20.29 8.28
CA GLN A 747 23.99 21.31 7.47
C GLN A 747 23.25 20.71 6.27
N VAL A 748 23.83 19.69 5.61
CA VAL A 748 23.14 18.94 4.55
C VAL A 748 21.92 18.19 5.10
N ALA A 749 22.02 17.57 6.27
CA ALA A 749 20.89 16.90 6.92
C ALA A 749 19.81 17.86 7.43
N LEU A 750 20.20 19.08 7.83
CA LEU A 750 19.30 20.14 8.27
C LEU A 750 18.66 20.89 7.11
N HIS A 751 19.20 20.74 5.90
CA HIS A 751 18.71 21.43 4.72
C HIS A 751 17.26 21.01 4.44
N GLU A 752 16.33 21.87 4.87
CA GLU A 752 14.96 21.82 4.42
C GLU A 752 14.92 22.45 3.04
N GLU A 753 14.55 21.63 2.08
CA GLU A 753 14.39 22.04 0.71
C GLU A 753 12.87 22.23 0.50
N HIS A 754 12.48 23.26 -0.25
CA HIS A 754 11.08 23.73 -0.37
C HIS A 754 10.08 22.58 -0.66
N GLU A 755 8.78 22.82 -0.44
CA GLU A 755 7.65 21.88 -0.67
C GLU A 755 7.85 20.93 -1.88
N PHE A 756 8.47 21.44 -2.94
CA PHE A 756 8.79 20.80 -4.23
C PHE A 756 9.76 19.60 -4.20
N THR A 757 10.68 19.46 -3.24
CA THR A 757 11.71 18.41 -3.24
C THR A 757 11.56 17.36 -2.14
N SER A 758 10.54 17.52 -1.29
CA SER A 758 10.18 16.70 -0.13
C SER A 758 9.92 15.20 -0.40
N LEU A 759 10.00 14.73 -1.66
CA LEU A 759 9.87 13.32 -2.03
C LEU A 759 11.20 12.53 -2.02
N HIS A 760 12.34 13.17 -1.75
CA HIS A 760 13.64 12.50 -1.82
C HIS A 760 14.39 12.51 -0.48
N PRO A 761 14.50 11.39 0.24
CA PRO A 761 15.25 11.33 1.49
C PRO A 761 16.75 11.59 1.26
N LEU A 762 17.44 12.07 2.29
CA LEU A 762 18.90 12.14 2.30
C LEU A 762 19.46 10.71 2.31
N ARG A 763 20.27 10.36 1.32
CA ARG A 763 20.86 9.01 1.22
C ARG A 763 22.29 9.02 1.74
N LEU A 764 22.72 7.90 2.32
CA LEU A 764 24.12 7.72 2.73
C LEU A 764 25.07 7.93 1.54
N PHE A 765 24.66 7.56 0.33
CA PHE A 765 25.42 7.80 -0.90
C PHE A 765 25.64 9.29 -1.18
N ASP A 766 24.64 10.15 -0.90
CA ASP A 766 24.76 11.60 -1.09
C ASP A 766 25.90 12.17 -0.21
N LEU A 767 26.06 11.65 1.01
CA LEU A 767 27.15 12.03 1.92
C LEU A 767 28.53 11.46 1.56
N SER A 768 28.63 10.55 0.59
CA SER A 768 29.93 10.00 0.17
C SER A 768 30.82 11.01 -0.59
N PHE A 769 30.28 12.19 -0.87
CA PHE A 769 30.93 13.30 -1.56
C PHE A 769 31.41 14.41 -0.59
N THR A 770 31.32 14.23 0.73
CA THR A 770 31.75 15.25 1.70
C THR A 770 33.26 15.54 1.68
N ASP A 771 34.06 14.65 1.08
CA ASP A 771 35.51 14.84 0.90
C ASP A 771 35.86 15.69 -0.34
N GLU A 772 34.87 16.06 -1.17
CA GLU A 772 35.13 16.82 -2.38
C GLU A 772 35.60 18.24 -2.04
N SER A 773 36.71 18.65 -2.65
CA SER A 773 37.39 19.89 -2.32
C SER A 773 36.73 21.13 -2.92
N SER A 774 35.92 20.97 -3.98
CA SER A 774 35.22 22.06 -4.67
C SER A 774 33.71 21.94 -4.48
N PRO A 775 32.96 23.03 -4.25
CA PRO A 775 31.50 22.99 -4.13
C PRO A 775 30.78 22.68 -5.46
N ASP A 776 31.44 22.85 -6.60
CA ASP A 776 30.93 22.63 -7.96
C ASP A 776 31.54 21.40 -8.64
N PHE A 777 31.94 20.40 -7.86
CA PHE A 777 32.67 19.21 -8.31
C PHE A 777 32.02 18.45 -9.47
N ALA A 778 30.70 18.48 -9.64
CA ALA A 778 30.04 17.83 -10.78
C ALA A 778 29.95 18.73 -12.03
N LEU A 779 30.29 20.02 -11.91
CA LEU A 779 30.14 21.01 -12.97
C LEU A 779 31.47 21.42 -13.63
N VAL A 780 32.63 20.94 -13.18
CA VAL A 780 33.95 21.29 -13.74
C VAL A 780 34.37 20.29 -14.81
N GLU A 781 34.76 20.77 -16.00
CA GLU A 781 35.30 19.95 -17.09
C GLU A 781 36.85 19.93 -17.10
N PRO A 782 37.50 18.79 -17.44
CA PRO A 782 36.88 17.47 -17.60
C PRO A 782 36.36 17.00 -16.23
N LEU A 783 35.24 16.27 -16.19
CA LEU A 783 34.68 15.69 -14.95
C LEU A 783 35.77 14.89 -14.22
N ASN A 784 36.49 15.52 -13.28
CA ASN A 784 37.80 15.04 -12.84
C ASN A 784 37.74 14.20 -11.57
N HIS A 785 36.55 13.94 -11.05
CA HIS A 785 36.39 13.31 -9.75
C HIS A 785 36.39 11.80 -9.91
N ARG A 786 37.12 11.13 -9.01
CA ARG A 786 37.28 9.67 -8.86
C ARG A 786 36.03 8.95 -9.38
N LYS A 787 36.07 8.55 -10.67
CA LYS A 787 34.90 8.08 -11.42
C LYS A 787 34.14 7.08 -10.57
N VAL A 788 32.95 7.47 -10.10
CA VAL A 788 32.04 6.51 -9.45
C VAL A 788 31.77 5.44 -10.49
N SER A 789 32.30 4.25 -10.25
CA SER A 789 32.15 3.11 -11.13
C SER A 789 31.11 2.20 -10.52
N MET A 790 29.92 2.14 -11.11
CA MET A 790 28.90 1.20 -10.66
C MET A 790 29.34 -0.26 -10.87
N ASN A 791 30.34 -0.49 -11.73
CA ASN A 791 30.95 -1.81 -11.94
C ASN A 791 31.96 -2.19 -10.84
N ASP A 792 32.47 -1.23 -10.06
CA ASP A 792 33.41 -1.47 -8.96
C ASP A 792 32.68 -1.68 -7.63
N ARG A 793 32.15 -2.89 -7.45
CA ARG A 793 31.36 -3.25 -6.25
C ARG A 793 32.17 -3.14 -4.96
N GLU A 794 33.44 -3.51 -5.00
CA GLU A 794 34.33 -3.46 -3.85
C GLU A 794 34.65 -2.00 -3.46
N GLY A 795 34.96 -1.16 -4.45
CA GLY A 795 35.17 0.27 -4.24
C GLY A 795 33.91 0.99 -3.73
N LEU A 796 32.72 0.63 -4.24
CA LEU A 796 31.45 1.16 -3.73
C LEU A 796 31.18 0.75 -2.28
N ARG A 797 31.42 -0.53 -1.95
CA ARG A 797 31.30 -1.04 -0.57
C ARG A 797 32.23 -0.30 0.37
N PHE A 798 33.50 -0.16 -0.02
CA PHE A 798 34.50 0.55 0.77
C PHE A 798 34.10 2.02 0.98
N ARG A 799 33.63 2.69 -0.08
CA ARG A 799 33.17 4.09 -0.02
C ARG A 799 32.01 4.26 0.96
N LEU A 800 30.99 3.41 0.89
CA LEU A 800 29.80 3.52 1.74
C LEU A 800 30.04 3.10 3.20
N ASP A 801 30.87 2.08 3.45
CA ASP A 801 31.34 1.76 4.81
C ASP A 801 32.16 2.91 5.41
N SER A 802 33.07 3.49 4.62
CA SER A 802 33.83 4.67 5.03
C SER A 802 32.93 5.88 5.33
N THR A 803 31.88 6.07 4.54
CA THR A 803 30.90 7.15 4.74
C THR A 803 30.09 6.93 6.02
N LEU A 804 29.65 5.70 6.30
CA LEU A 804 28.95 5.39 7.55
C LEU A 804 29.85 5.57 8.78
N ARG A 805 31.12 5.15 8.71
CA ARG A 805 32.09 5.37 9.80
C ARG A 805 32.29 6.86 10.06
N ARG A 806 32.34 7.66 9.00
CA ARG A 806 32.37 9.13 9.11
C ARG A 806 31.09 9.66 9.71
N LEU A 807 29.91 9.29 9.22
CA LEU A 807 28.63 9.68 9.83
C LEU A 807 28.63 9.41 11.35
N ASN A 808 29.00 8.20 11.76
CA ASN A 808 29.03 7.79 13.17
C ASN A 808 30.01 8.59 14.03
N SER A 809 31.19 8.91 13.49
CA SER A 809 32.25 9.61 14.25
C SER A 809 32.18 11.13 14.17
N ARG A 810 31.56 11.68 13.11
CA ARG A 810 31.43 13.13 12.87
C ARG A 810 30.14 13.66 13.49
N CYS A 811 29.08 12.86 13.49
CA CYS A 811 27.80 13.25 14.06
C CYS A 811 27.57 12.69 15.48
N MET A 812 28.45 11.82 15.99
CA MET A 812 28.40 11.28 17.36
C MET A 812 27.02 10.67 17.74
N GLY A 813 26.32 10.14 16.75
CA GLY A 813 24.98 9.56 16.91
C GLY A 813 23.83 10.57 16.92
N LEU A 814 24.05 11.84 16.57
CA LEU A 814 22.98 12.83 16.30
C LEU A 814 22.19 12.49 15.03
N LEU A 815 22.87 11.91 14.04
CA LEU A 815 22.30 11.31 12.86
C LEU A 815 22.45 9.79 12.92
N GLU A 816 21.49 9.09 12.34
CA GLU A 816 21.54 7.64 12.16
C GLU A 816 21.28 7.24 10.71
N CYS A 817 21.94 6.16 10.30
CA CYS A 817 21.63 5.52 9.03
C CYS A 817 20.58 4.44 9.27
N THR A 818 19.54 4.45 8.44
CA THR A 818 18.49 3.45 8.40
C THR A 818 18.48 2.80 7.03
N TYR A 819 18.17 1.50 7.00
CA TYR A 819 17.85 0.82 5.75
C TYR A 819 16.35 0.88 5.57
N ASN A 820 15.88 1.68 4.62
CA ASN A 820 14.46 1.85 4.37
C ASN A 820 14.11 1.25 2.99
N PRO A 821 13.77 -0.05 2.93
CA PRO A 821 13.30 -0.63 1.68
C PRO A 821 11.92 -0.05 1.29
N GLY A 822 11.14 0.46 2.26
CA GLY A 822 9.76 0.92 2.10
C GLY A 822 9.58 2.26 1.39
N ASN A 823 10.42 3.26 1.66
CA ASN A 823 10.25 4.61 1.10
C ASN A 823 10.53 4.70 -0.42
N LEU A 824 11.17 3.68 -1.01
CA LEU A 824 11.40 3.60 -2.44
C LEU A 824 10.85 2.30 -3.08
N SER A 825 10.31 1.35 -2.29
CA SER A 825 9.74 0.11 -2.83
C SER A 825 8.49 0.33 -3.66
N ASP A 826 7.73 1.39 -3.38
CA ASP A 826 6.60 1.80 -4.22
C ASP A 826 7.06 2.36 -5.58
N LEU A 827 8.34 2.75 -5.70
CA LEU A 827 8.93 3.39 -6.88
C LEU A 827 9.85 2.47 -7.72
N PHE A 828 10.15 1.26 -7.26
CA PHE A 828 11.10 0.33 -7.91
C PHE A 828 10.47 -0.98 -8.41
N CYS A 829 9.21 -0.96 -8.87
CA CYS A 829 8.65 -2.09 -9.58
C CYS A 829 9.33 -2.24 -10.96
N GLY A 830 10.40 -3.04 -11.04
CA GLY A 830 11.04 -3.35 -12.32
C GLY A 830 12.33 -4.18 -12.27
N VAL A 831 13.09 -4.17 -11.16
CA VAL A 831 14.33 -4.96 -11.07
C VAL A 831 14.14 -6.06 -10.02
N SER A 832 14.00 -7.29 -10.50
CA SER A 832 14.04 -8.48 -9.68
C SER A 832 15.43 -8.62 -9.07
N THR A 833 15.55 -8.46 -7.76
CA THR A 833 16.77 -8.91 -7.09
C THR A 833 16.49 -9.95 -6.03
N GLU A 834 16.87 -11.17 -6.42
CA GLU A 834 16.79 -12.43 -5.72
C GLU A 834 17.69 -12.52 -4.45
N ILE A 835 18.05 -11.39 -3.83
CA ILE A 835 19.02 -11.35 -2.72
C ILE A 835 18.37 -11.44 -1.36
N SER A 836 17.19 -10.87 -1.16
CA SER A 836 16.53 -10.86 0.15
C SER A 836 15.82 -12.21 0.44
N LYS A 837 16.48 -13.31 0.07
CA LYS A 837 16.19 -14.69 0.47
C LYS A 837 16.91 -15.09 1.77
N GLY A 838 17.58 -14.17 2.46
CA GLY A 838 18.14 -14.42 3.78
C GLY A 838 18.31 -13.12 4.52
N THR A 839 17.60 -13.00 5.65
CA THR A 839 17.75 -11.96 6.68
C THR A 839 17.36 -10.52 6.27
N LEU A 840 16.58 -9.89 7.16
CA LEU A 840 16.34 -8.44 7.37
C LEU A 840 14.88 -8.01 7.35
N LEU A 841 14.11 -8.61 8.27
CA LEU A 841 13.01 -7.91 8.94
C LEU A 841 13.59 -6.79 9.83
N TYR A 842 14.04 -5.69 9.23
CA TYR A 842 14.43 -4.47 9.94
C TYR A 842 13.41 -3.38 9.62
N GLN A 843 12.25 -3.47 10.29
CA GLN A 843 11.30 -2.36 10.36
C GLN A 843 11.94 -1.22 11.16
N GLY A 844 12.43 -0.17 10.50
CA GLY A 844 12.79 1.10 11.14
C GLY A 844 13.83 1.02 12.28
N ARG A 845 14.68 -0.01 12.32
CA ARG A 845 15.75 -0.12 13.32
C ARG A 845 17.11 0.26 12.72
N LYS A 846 17.95 0.83 13.57
CA LYS A 846 19.34 1.25 13.35
C LYS A 846 20.12 0.28 12.44
N PHE A 847 20.79 0.80 11.42
CA PHE A 847 21.62 0.01 10.51
C PHE A 847 22.76 -0.71 11.26
N GLU A 848 22.91 -2.03 11.06
CA GLU A 848 24.05 -2.82 11.55
C GLU A 848 25.06 -3.13 10.43
N PRO A 849 26.38 -2.93 10.64
CA PRO A 849 27.40 -3.20 9.63
C PRO A 849 27.46 -4.65 9.11
N SER A 850 26.89 -5.61 9.84
CA SER A 850 26.73 -7.01 9.42
C SER A 850 25.96 -7.17 8.10
N ILE A 851 25.12 -6.18 7.78
CA ILE A 851 24.26 -6.14 6.59
C ILE A 851 25.04 -5.73 5.33
N TYR A 852 26.24 -5.14 5.47
CA TYR A 852 27.06 -4.74 4.32
C TYR A 852 27.38 -5.90 3.38
N SER A 853 27.60 -7.11 3.91
CA SER A 853 27.79 -8.26 3.04
C SER A 853 26.53 -8.61 2.24
N GLU A 854 25.34 -8.46 2.81
CA GLU A 854 24.08 -8.79 2.13
C GLU A 854 23.73 -7.75 1.05
N ILE A 855 23.90 -6.45 1.35
CA ILE A 855 23.65 -5.35 0.39
C ILE A 855 24.63 -5.40 -0.79
N PHE A 856 25.92 -5.64 -0.54
CA PHE A 856 26.95 -5.51 -1.58
C PHE A 856 27.30 -6.83 -2.27
N ASN A 857 27.05 -7.99 -1.65
CA ASN A 857 27.33 -9.30 -2.28
C ASN A 857 26.14 -9.87 -3.08
N GLY A 858 24.96 -9.26 -2.99
CA GLY A 858 23.82 -9.70 -3.79
C GLY A 858 23.82 -9.18 -5.25
N PRO A 859 23.07 -9.78 -6.20
CA PRO A 859 22.89 -9.26 -7.56
C PRO A 859 22.64 -7.74 -7.73
N ASP A 860 21.74 -7.10 -6.97
CA ASP A 860 21.45 -5.66 -7.04
C ASP A 860 22.47 -4.77 -6.35
N LEU A 861 22.98 -3.77 -7.06
CA LEU A 861 23.67 -2.64 -6.45
C LEU A 861 22.69 -1.57 -5.95
N LEU A 862 21.41 -1.64 -6.35
CA LEU A 862 20.41 -0.60 -6.03
C LEU A 862 20.02 -0.56 -4.55
N HIS A 863 20.22 -1.65 -3.81
CA HIS A 863 20.08 -1.67 -2.36
C HIS A 863 20.99 -0.64 -1.66
N SER A 864 22.11 -0.24 -2.27
CA SER A 864 22.99 0.79 -1.71
C SER A 864 22.34 2.18 -1.65
N PHE A 865 21.36 2.46 -2.52
CA PHE A 865 20.60 3.72 -2.52
C PHE A 865 19.42 3.73 -1.53
N MET A 866 19.09 2.59 -0.92
CA MET A 866 18.05 2.46 0.12
C MET A 866 18.56 2.76 1.53
N LEU A 867 19.86 3.10 1.66
CA LEU A 867 20.46 3.58 2.90
C LEU A 867 20.14 5.07 3.04
N THR A 868 19.21 5.39 3.94
CA THR A 868 18.80 6.76 4.25
C THR A 868 19.44 7.24 5.54
N VAL A 869 19.61 8.55 5.67
CA VAL A 869 20.16 9.21 6.85
C VAL A 869 19.11 10.13 7.42
N ASP A 870 18.82 9.99 8.71
CA ASP A 870 17.85 10.80 9.43
C ASP A 870 18.38 11.19 10.82
N PHE A 871 17.72 12.15 11.47
CA PHE A 871 18.03 12.51 12.84
C PHE A 871 17.61 11.39 13.78
N LEU A 872 18.49 11.06 14.72
CA LEU A 872 18.21 10.09 15.79
C LEU A 872 16.90 10.40 16.53
N HIS A 873 16.63 11.70 16.71
CA HIS A 873 15.40 12.18 17.30
C HIS A 873 15.16 13.63 16.91
N ARG A 874 13.88 14.06 16.85
CA ARG A 874 13.51 15.46 16.57
C ARG A 874 14.21 16.47 17.49
N CYS A 875 14.40 16.11 18.77
CA CYS A 875 15.08 16.99 19.73
C CYS A 875 16.52 17.30 19.29
N CYS A 876 17.20 16.37 18.61
CA CYS A 876 18.52 16.61 18.03
C CYS A 876 18.42 17.68 16.92
N ARG A 877 17.41 17.57 16.07
CA ARG A 877 17.14 18.53 14.98
C ARG A 877 16.79 19.92 15.52
N ASP A 878 15.86 20.02 16.48
CA ASP A 878 15.47 21.27 17.15
C ASP A 878 16.71 21.96 17.78
N PHE A 879 17.54 21.18 18.46
CA PHE A 879 18.78 21.65 19.06
C PHE A 879 19.73 22.22 18.00
N LEU A 880 19.92 21.49 16.89
CA LEU A 880 20.78 21.91 15.78
C LEU A 880 20.26 23.15 15.04
N LEU A 881 18.93 23.34 14.96
CA LEU A 881 18.29 24.53 14.38
C LEU A 881 18.36 25.76 15.29
N SER A 882 18.74 25.62 16.56
CA SER A 882 18.83 26.76 17.46
C SER A 882 19.85 27.80 16.94
N PRO A 883 19.58 29.12 17.07
CA PRO A 883 20.43 30.16 16.47
C PRO A 883 21.90 30.07 16.88
N GLN A 884 22.16 29.69 18.13
CA GLN A 884 23.51 29.53 18.69
C GLN A 884 24.27 28.39 17.99
N ILE A 885 23.60 27.26 17.75
CA ILE A 885 24.20 26.10 17.10
C ILE A 885 24.33 26.33 15.59
N GLN A 886 23.36 26.96 14.95
CA GLN A 886 23.47 27.40 13.55
C GLN A 886 24.69 28.30 13.33
N SER A 887 24.92 29.28 14.21
CA SER A 887 26.11 30.12 14.16
C SER A 887 27.41 29.31 14.31
N LEU A 888 27.41 28.28 15.17
CA LEU A 888 28.56 27.39 15.36
C LEU A 888 28.83 26.52 14.12
N LEU A 889 27.78 25.98 13.51
CA LEU A 889 27.90 25.18 12.29
C LEU A 889 28.46 26.02 11.14
N HIS A 890 27.94 27.23 10.93
CA HIS A 890 28.49 28.17 9.95
C HIS A 890 29.94 28.55 10.25
N GLN A 891 30.31 28.72 11.52
CA GLN A 891 31.70 28.98 11.89
C GLN A 891 32.63 27.82 11.48
N TYR A 892 32.19 26.58 11.66
CA TYR A 892 32.97 25.40 11.25
C TYR A 892 33.10 25.24 9.73
N THR A 893 32.19 25.83 8.94
CA THR A 893 32.26 25.86 7.47
C THR A 893 32.80 27.17 6.91
N GLU A 894 33.30 28.08 7.76
CA GLU A 894 33.80 29.41 7.37
C GLU A 894 32.74 30.30 6.69
N GLY A 895 31.46 30.08 7.01
CA GLY A 895 30.33 30.79 6.44
C GLY A 895 29.12 29.88 6.19
N GLN A 896 28.14 30.43 5.48
CA GLN A 896 26.98 29.67 5.03
C GLN A 896 27.41 28.59 4.03
N TYR A 897 26.91 27.37 4.23
CA TYR A 897 27.17 26.24 3.34
C TYR A 897 25.99 26.03 2.38
N ASP A 898 26.27 25.96 1.08
CA ASP A 898 25.24 25.71 0.07
C ASP A 898 24.94 24.20 -0.04
N ALA A 899 24.07 23.74 0.85
CA ALA A 899 23.64 22.33 0.90
C ALA A 899 22.88 21.91 -0.37
N ARG A 900 22.11 22.82 -1.00
CA ARG A 900 21.39 22.54 -2.26
C ARG A 900 22.39 22.24 -3.38
N MET A 901 23.42 23.09 -3.51
CA MET A 901 24.49 22.88 -4.49
C MET A 901 25.23 21.56 -4.24
N PHE A 902 25.56 21.25 -2.99
CA PHE A 902 26.17 19.97 -2.65
C PHE A 902 25.29 18.79 -3.12
N MET A 903 24.00 18.81 -2.80
CA MET A 903 23.06 17.74 -3.16
C MET A 903 22.89 17.59 -4.67
N VAL A 904 22.77 18.70 -5.40
CA VAL A 904 22.69 18.71 -6.88
C VAL A 904 23.95 18.09 -7.48
N ASN A 905 25.15 18.48 -7.04
CA ASN A 905 26.40 17.92 -7.56
C ASN A 905 26.55 16.43 -7.22
N ALA A 906 26.23 16.04 -5.99
CA ALA A 906 26.29 14.64 -5.56
C ALA A 906 25.36 13.76 -6.41
N ARG A 907 24.17 14.27 -6.74
CA ARG A 907 23.15 13.54 -7.50
C ARG A 907 23.39 13.55 -9.00
N ILE A 908 23.94 14.62 -9.58
CA ILE A 908 24.44 14.63 -10.97
C ILE A 908 25.54 13.57 -11.11
N SER A 909 26.49 13.52 -10.18
CA SER A 909 27.58 12.54 -10.18
C SER A 909 27.07 11.10 -10.15
N GLN A 910 26.04 10.83 -9.33
CA GLN A 910 25.38 9.53 -9.26
C GLN A 910 24.64 9.17 -10.56
N LEU A 911 23.86 10.10 -11.12
CA LEU A 911 23.08 9.86 -12.33
C LEU A 911 23.97 9.60 -13.55
N LEU A 912 25.04 10.39 -13.72
CA LEU A 912 26.02 10.18 -14.78
C LEU A 912 26.78 8.86 -14.62
N ALA A 913 27.01 8.39 -13.38
CA ALA A 913 27.62 7.09 -13.13
C ALA A 913 26.67 5.93 -13.49
N LEU A 914 25.37 6.06 -13.17
CA LEU A 914 24.35 5.05 -13.49
C LEU A 914 24.14 4.90 -15.00
N GLN A 915 24.15 6.00 -15.76
CA GLN A 915 24.01 5.96 -17.20
C GLN A 915 25.07 5.12 -17.92
N ARG A 916 26.31 5.16 -17.43
CA ARG A 916 27.45 4.47 -18.07
C ARG A 916 27.37 2.94 -18.00
N VAL A 917 26.43 2.40 -17.22
CA VAL A 917 26.34 0.96 -16.96
C VAL A 917 25.21 0.27 -17.75
N GLU A 918 24.47 1.00 -18.61
CA GLU A 918 23.40 0.47 -19.51
C GLU A 918 22.37 -0.46 -18.83
N SER A 919 22.34 -0.50 -17.50
CA SER A 919 21.37 -1.22 -16.70
C SER A 919 20.16 -0.31 -16.50
N GLY A 920 18.98 -0.71 -17.01
CA GLY A 920 17.69 -0.01 -16.92
C GLY A 920 17.24 0.24 -15.49
N CYS A 921 17.91 1.19 -14.82
CA CYS A 921 17.81 1.42 -13.40
C CYS A 921 16.63 2.35 -13.09
N SER A 922 15.68 1.85 -12.31
CA SER A 922 14.47 2.56 -11.86
C SER A 922 14.73 3.75 -10.94
N ILE A 923 15.96 3.98 -10.46
CA ILE A 923 16.32 5.15 -9.65
C ILE A 923 16.76 6.36 -10.47
N SER A 924 17.21 6.16 -11.71
CA SER A 924 17.67 7.25 -12.56
C SER A 924 16.58 8.30 -12.82
N PRO A 925 15.31 7.92 -13.10
CA PRO A 925 14.20 8.88 -13.18
C PRO A 925 13.96 9.62 -11.87
N GLY A 926 14.05 8.94 -10.72
CA GLY A 926 13.90 9.59 -9.41
C GLY A 926 14.98 10.63 -9.13
N ILE A 927 16.25 10.29 -9.36
CA ILE A 927 17.37 11.22 -9.21
C ILE A 927 17.23 12.40 -10.19
N ALA A 928 16.87 12.14 -11.45
CA ALA A 928 16.62 13.19 -12.44
C ALA A 928 15.47 14.11 -12.01
N SER A 929 14.37 13.53 -11.48
CA SER A 929 13.25 14.26 -10.90
C SER A 929 13.77 15.28 -9.89
N TYR A 930 14.51 14.81 -8.87
CA TYR A 930 15.05 15.68 -7.84
C TYR A 930 15.87 16.85 -8.41
N ILE A 931 16.82 16.54 -9.29
CA ILE A 931 17.73 17.56 -9.83
C ILE A 931 16.91 18.61 -10.58
N ILE A 932 16.00 18.20 -11.45
CA ILE A 932 15.18 19.13 -12.25
C ILE A 932 14.35 20.03 -11.33
N SER A 933 13.72 19.50 -10.28
CA SER A 933 12.97 20.31 -9.32
C SER A 933 13.86 21.30 -8.56
N ALA A 934 15.04 20.86 -8.10
CA ALA A 934 15.99 21.73 -7.41
C ALA A 934 16.49 22.87 -8.32
N LEU A 935 16.69 22.60 -9.61
CA LEU A 935 17.09 23.61 -10.60
C LEU A 935 15.97 24.58 -10.98
N SER A 936 14.70 24.23 -10.69
CA SER A 936 13.52 25.00 -11.09
C SER A 936 13.00 25.97 -10.02
N VAL A 937 13.63 25.97 -8.83
CA VAL A 937 13.29 26.89 -7.74
C VAL A 937 13.49 28.34 -8.18
N PRO A 938 12.60 29.30 -7.81
CA PRO A 938 12.65 30.68 -8.29
C PRO A 938 14.02 31.38 -8.15
N GLU A 939 14.76 31.08 -7.09
CA GLU A 939 16.09 31.65 -6.80
C GLU A 939 17.19 31.10 -7.72
N TRP A 940 16.97 29.93 -8.32
CA TRP A 940 17.98 29.16 -9.06
C TRP A 940 17.67 29.03 -10.56
N LYS A 941 16.41 29.11 -10.99
CA LYS A 941 16.00 28.82 -12.37
C LYS A 941 16.66 29.67 -13.46
N ASP A 942 17.18 30.84 -13.10
CA ASP A 942 17.90 31.76 -13.98
C ASP A 942 19.41 31.85 -13.67
N ALA A 943 19.89 31.13 -12.64
CA ALA A 943 21.28 31.19 -12.21
C ALA A 943 22.21 30.45 -13.18
N ALA A 944 23.41 31.02 -13.43
CA ALA A 944 24.41 30.42 -14.32
C ALA A 944 24.80 28.98 -13.92
N VAL A 945 24.85 28.70 -12.62
CA VAL A 945 25.11 27.35 -12.09
C VAL A 945 24.02 26.35 -12.48
N SER A 946 22.76 26.76 -12.46
CA SER A 946 21.62 25.91 -12.84
C SER A 946 21.57 25.66 -14.34
N ILE A 947 21.87 26.68 -15.14
CA ILE A 947 21.96 26.56 -16.60
C ILE A 947 23.04 25.54 -16.97
N LYS A 948 24.21 25.63 -16.33
CA LYS A 948 25.32 24.70 -16.52
C LYS A 948 24.98 23.27 -16.07
N ALA A 949 24.38 23.13 -14.89
CA ALA A 949 23.92 21.84 -14.37
C ALA A 949 22.89 21.18 -15.30
N ALA A 950 21.92 21.94 -15.80
CA ALA A 950 20.91 21.48 -16.75
C ALA A 950 21.53 21.01 -18.08
N HIS A 951 22.54 21.74 -18.58
CA HIS A 951 23.25 21.36 -19.80
C HIS A 951 24.02 20.03 -19.65
N ILE A 952 24.68 19.84 -18.50
CA ILE A 952 25.36 18.57 -18.18
C ILE A 952 24.35 17.42 -18.01
N LEU A 953 23.18 17.73 -17.46
CA LEU A 953 22.10 16.77 -17.20
C LEU A 953 21.36 16.35 -18.48
N GLN A 954 21.31 17.21 -19.51
CA GLN A 954 20.56 16.98 -20.75
C GLN A 954 20.78 15.57 -21.34
N PRO A 955 22.00 15.15 -21.73
CA PRO A 955 22.21 13.82 -22.31
C PRO A 955 21.84 12.71 -21.31
N ALA A 956 21.88 13.03 -20.01
CA ALA A 956 21.56 12.08 -18.97
C ALA A 956 20.08 11.70 -18.94
N VAL A 957 19.23 12.72 -19.05
CA VAL A 957 17.78 12.61 -19.00
C VAL A 957 17.23 12.14 -20.35
N GLU A 958 17.83 12.56 -21.46
CA GLU A 958 17.41 12.14 -22.80
C GLU A 958 17.63 10.65 -23.09
N ALA A 959 18.58 10.01 -22.42
CA ALA A 959 18.79 8.57 -22.52
C ALA A 959 18.00 7.74 -21.48
N LEU A 960 17.16 8.37 -20.65
CA LEU A 960 16.28 7.63 -19.76
C LEU A 960 15.25 6.84 -20.59
N PRO A 961 14.93 5.59 -20.21
CA PRO A 961 13.91 4.82 -20.90
C PRO A 961 12.53 5.47 -20.73
N CYS A 962 11.77 5.57 -21.83
CA CYS A 962 10.34 5.85 -21.75
C CYS A 962 9.64 4.62 -21.15
N TYR A 963 8.90 4.78 -20.05
CA TYR A 963 8.24 3.66 -19.38
C TYR A 963 6.97 3.23 -20.12
N ASP A 964 6.67 1.94 -20.03
CA ASP A 964 5.39 1.41 -20.48
C ASP A 964 4.26 1.98 -19.59
N LYS A 965 3.13 2.39 -20.18
CA LYS A 965 2.00 3.09 -19.50
C LYS A 965 1.32 2.25 -18.40
N THR A 966 1.80 1.03 -18.19
CA THR A 966 1.35 0.04 -17.23
C THR A 966 1.95 0.22 -15.83
N TYR A 967 3.02 1.02 -15.68
CA TYR A 967 3.68 1.31 -14.42
C TYR A 967 3.90 2.82 -14.26
N SER A 968 3.36 3.39 -13.19
CA SER A 968 3.68 4.75 -12.73
C SER A 968 4.48 4.60 -11.44
N THR A 969 5.79 4.84 -11.50
CA THR A 969 6.64 4.91 -10.32
C THR A 969 6.25 6.05 -9.39
N GLY A 970 5.55 7.08 -9.88
CA GLY A 970 5.08 8.21 -9.06
C GLY A 970 6.08 9.37 -9.01
N TRP A 971 7.18 9.30 -9.79
CA TRP A 971 8.09 10.42 -10.00
C TRP A 971 7.45 11.45 -10.93
N TYR A 972 7.55 12.74 -10.58
CA TYR A 972 6.87 13.81 -11.30
C TYR A 972 7.37 14.03 -12.74
N ILE A 973 8.59 13.62 -13.09
CA ILE A 973 9.04 13.69 -14.49
C ILE A 973 8.50 12.55 -15.35
N GLU A 974 8.05 11.43 -14.77
CA GLU A 974 7.67 10.21 -15.49
C GLU A 974 6.45 10.39 -16.41
N PRO A 975 5.34 11.05 -15.99
CA PRO A 975 4.25 11.38 -16.91
C PRO A 975 4.73 12.20 -18.10
N VAL A 976 5.75 13.05 -17.90
CA VAL A 976 6.33 13.85 -18.97
C VAL A 976 7.09 12.97 -19.96
N LEU A 977 7.99 12.12 -19.44
CA LEU A 977 8.79 11.15 -20.20
C LEU A 977 7.92 10.15 -20.99
N ASN A 978 6.79 9.69 -20.44
CA ASN A 978 5.93 8.71 -21.11
C ASN A 978 5.28 9.26 -22.39
N SER A 979 5.00 10.57 -22.45
CA SER A 979 4.51 11.18 -23.70
C SER A 979 5.64 11.64 -24.62
N TRP A 980 6.92 11.54 -24.24
CA TRP A 980 8.04 11.99 -25.07
C TRP A 980 8.07 11.33 -26.44
N TYR A 981 7.77 10.03 -26.51
CA TYR A 981 7.81 9.30 -27.79
C TYR A 981 6.69 9.73 -28.76
N GLU A 982 5.47 9.86 -28.24
CA GLU A 982 4.27 10.28 -29.01
C GLU A 982 4.38 11.74 -29.43
N GLU A 983 4.84 12.60 -28.52
CA GLU A 983 4.95 14.04 -28.75
C GLU A 983 6.27 14.46 -29.41
N LYS A 984 7.22 13.52 -29.62
CA LYS A 984 8.59 13.79 -30.10
C LYS A 984 9.32 14.85 -29.25
N SER A 985 9.22 14.74 -27.94
CA SER A 985 9.79 15.65 -26.95
C SER A 985 11.29 15.39 -26.72
N ASN A 986 11.94 16.32 -26.01
CA ASN A 986 13.33 16.26 -25.57
C ASN A 986 13.53 17.03 -24.25
N PHE A 987 14.77 17.15 -23.77
CA PHE A 987 15.05 17.86 -22.52
C PHE A 987 14.60 19.33 -22.54
N LEU A 988 14.64 19.99 -23.70
CA LEU A 988 14.21 21.38 -23.83
C LEU A 988 12.70 21.54 -23.57
N THR A 989 11.87 20.63 -24.06
CA THR A 989 10.42 20.65 -23.75
C THR A 989 10.14 20.37 -22.27
N LEU A 990 10.96 19.54 -21.62
CA LEU A 990 10.90 19.30 -20.18
C LEU A 990 11.30 20.55 -19.38
N ALA A 991 12.37 21.22 -19.80
CA ALA A 991 12.80 22.48 -19.20
C ALA A 991 11.72 23.59 -19.29
N ILE A 992 10.90 23.59 -20.34
CA ILE A 992 9.74 24.49 -20.46
C ILE A 992 8.63 24.13 -19.45
N ASP A 993 8.27 22.84 -19.35
CA ASP A 993 7.24 22.36 -18.41
C ASP A 993 7.62 22.69 -16.95
N PHE A 994 8.92 22.67 -16.61
CA PHE A 994 9.46 22.94 -15.27
C PHE A 994 9.86 24.41 -15.01
N ASP A 995 9.64 25.34 -15.94
CA ASP A 995 10.08 26.76 -15.86
C ASP A 995 11.60 26.97 -15.63
N MET A 996 12.44 26.13 -16.24
CA MET A 996 13.90 26.31 -16.27
C MET A 996 14.28 27.42 -17.27
N ARG A 997 13.78 28.63 -17.03
CA ARG A 997 13.79 29.74 -17.98
C ARG A 997 15.19 30.11 -18.46
N GLY A 998 16.17 30.22 -17.56
CA GLY A 998 17.56 30.51 -17.94
C GLY A 998 18.12 29.51 -18.94
N TYR A 999 17.81 28.21 -18.77
CA TYR A 999 18.23 27.16 -19.69
C TYR A 999 17.54 27.29 -21.05
N CYS A 1000 16.21 27.45 -21.04
CA CYS A 1000 15.43 27.65 -22.28
C CYS A 1000 15.90 28.89 -23.05
N MET A 1001 16.24 29.98 -22.36
CA MET A 1001 16.76 31.20 -22.96
C MET A 1001 18.19 31.04 -23.51
N ALA A 1002 18.98 30.11 -22.99
CA ALA A 1002 20.33 29.86 -23.47
C ALA A 1002 20.36 28.92 -24.70
N TYR A 1003 19.47 27.91 -24.74
CA TYR A 1003 19.60 26.78 -25.68
C TYR A 1003 18.46 26.61 -26.70
N LEU A 1004 17.33 27.34 -26.57
CA LEU A 1004 16.25 27.28 -27.56
C LEU A 1004 16.62 28.03 -28.84
N THR A 1005 16.59 27.33 -29.99
CA THR A 1005 16.90 27.89 -31.31
C THR A 1005 15.69 27.96 -32.25
N GLU A 1006 15.81 28.73 -33.33
CA GLU A 1006 14.77 28.87 -34.36
C GLU A 1006 14.45 27.53 -35.05
N ASP A 1007 15.48 26.80 -35.47
CA ASP A 1007 15.34 25.50 -36.12
C ASP A 1007 14.56 24.50 -35.25
N GLN A 1008 14.79 24.51 -33.93
CA GLN A 1008 14.09 23.63 -33.00
C GLN A 1008 12.60 23.95 -32.90
N VAL A 1009 12.22 25.23 -33.03
CA VAL A 1009 10.81 25.66 -33.02
C VAL A 1009 10.09 25.23 -34.30
N GLN A 1010 10.70 25.48 -35.46
CA GLN A 1010 10.07 25.23 -36.76
C GLN A 1010 10.05 23.74 -37.12
N ALA A 1011 11.09 22.98 -36.78
CA ALA A 1011 11.21 21.57 -37.14
C ALA A 1011 10.54 20.61 -36.14
N LYS A 1012 9.93 21.12 -35.06
CA LYS A 1012 9.33 20.28 -34.01
C LYS A 1012 8.12 19.50 -34.55
N LYS A 1013 8.27 18.17 -34.60
CA LYS A 1013 7.18 17.23 -34.89
C LYS A 1013 6.42 16.88 -33.60
N GLY A 1014 5.19 16.38 -33.72
CA GLY A 1014 4.36 16.01 -32.56
C GLY A 1014 3.73 17.23 -31.90
N ARG A 1015 3.87 17.38 -30.57
CA ARG A 1015 3.35 18.54 -29.84
C ARG A 1015 4.21 19.80 -30.12
N PRO A 1016 3.64 20.92 -30.60
CA PRO A 1016 4.40 22.15 -30.89
C PRO A 1016 4.99 22.80 -29.63
N ILE A 1017 6.17 23.42 -29.71
CA ILE A 1017 6.81 24.13 -28.57
C ILE A 1017 5.89 25.21 -28.01
N LEU A 1018 5.19 25.93 -28.90
CA LEU A 1018 4.20 26.95 -28.52
C LEU A 1018 3.12 26.40 -27.59
N ASP A 1019 2.70 25.15 -27.79
CA ASP A 1019 1.67 24.50 -26.98
C ASP A 1019 2.19 24.07 -25.59
N TYR A 1020 3.48 23.75 -25.44
CA TYR A 1020 4.10 23.50 -24.12
C TYR A 1020 4.10 24.77 -23.26
N ILE A 1021 4.40 25.92 -23.86
CA ILE A 1021 4.45 27.21 -23.14
C ILE A 1021 3.04 27.66 -22.71
N LEU A 1022 2.06 27.46 -23.58
CA LEU A 1022 0.69 27.92 -23.35
C LEU A 1022 -0.12 26.99 -22.45
N ARG A 1023 0.20 25.68 -22.44
CA ARG A 1023 -0.55 24.64 -21.70
C ARG A 1023 0.41 23.67 -20.99
N PRO A 1024 1.12 24.09 -19.93
CA PRO A 1024 2.03 23.22 -19.20
C PRO A 1024 1.30 22.00 -18.58
N ARG A 1025 1.94 20.83 -18.55
CA ARG A 1025 1.25 19.56 -18.18
C ARG A 1025 0.82 19.45 -16.72
N PHE A 1026 1.50 20.13 -15.80
CA PHE A 1026 1.34 19.92 -14.36
C PHE A 1026 0.06 20.54 -13.75
N GLU A 1027 -0.71 21.32 -14.52
CA GLU A 1027 -2.06 21.77 -14.11
C GLU A 1027 -3.13 20.66 -14.21
N ALA A 1028 -2.90 19.59 -14.98
CA ALA A 1028 -3.93 18.59 -15.30
C ALA A 1028 -4.09 17.46 -14.27
N THR A 1029 -3.17 17.28 -13.31
CA THR A 1029 -3.08 16.06 -12.47
C THR A 1029 -3.52 16.20 -11.01
N GLY A 1030 -4.00 17.36 -10.57
CA GLY A 1030 -4.54 17.53 -9.22
C GLY A 1030 -3.47 17.67 -8.11
N ALA A 1031 -3.45 18.86 -7.52
CA ALA A 1031 -3.12 19.24 -6.14
C ALA A 1031 -1.81 18.85 -5.43
N TYR A 1032 -0.98 17.89 -5.86
CA TYR A 1032 0.13 17.46 -4.98
C TYR A 1032 1.50 18.10 -5.25
N MET A 1033 1.71 18.77 -6.38
CA MET A 1033 2.98 19.41 -6.70
C MET A 1033 2.77 20.64 -7.58
N LYS A 1034 2.90 21.86 -7.03
CA LYS A 1034 2.97 23.12 -7.79
C LYS A 1034 4.32 23.25 -8.54
N ILE A 1035 4.78 22.19 -9.19
CA ILE A 1035 6.08 22.14 -9.86
C ILE A 1035 5.90 22.60 -11.30
N GLY A 1036 6.59 23.69 -11.67
CA GLY A 1036 6.61 24.21 -13.05
C GLY A 1036 5.79 25.47 -13.27
N ASN A 1037 5.64 25.86 -14.54
CA ASN A 1037 4.92 27.07 -14.94
C ASN A 1037 3.42 26.93 -14.64
N SER A 1038 2.88 27.80 -13.77
CA SER A 1038 1.43 27.92 -13.52
C SER A 1038 0.76 28.97 -14.41
N VAL A 1039 1.54 29.71 -15.21
CA VAL A 1039 1.08 30.70 -16.18
C VAL A 1039 2.00 30.70 -17.39
N PRO A 1040 1.51 31.07 -18.59
CA PRO A 1040 2.36 31.15 -19.77
C PRO A 1040 3.52 32.15 -19.58
N SER A 1041 4.75 31.69 -19.81
CA SER A 1041 5.95 32.54 -19.76
C SER A 1041 5.96 33.48 -20.97
N ILE A 1042 5.73 34.78 -20.72
CA ILE A 1042 5.67 35.82 -21.75
C ILE A 1042 6.97 35.91 -22.54
N ASP A 1043 8.12 35.80 -21.87
CA ASP A 1043 9.42 35.91 -22.51
C ASP A 1043 9.67 34.75 -23.48
N LEU A 1044 9.33 33.52 -23.08
CA LEU A 1044 9.45 32.34 -23.93
C LEU A 1044 8.43 32.37 -25.07
N LEU A 1045 7.20 32.81 -24.80
CA LEU A 1045 6.16 32.98 -25.81
C LEU A 1045 6.60 33.96 -26.89
N HIS A 1046 7.13 35.13 -26.50
CA HIS A 1046 7.65 36.13 -27.43
C HIS A 1046 8.74 35.56 -28.32
N ARG A 1047 9.70 34.85 -27.72
CA ARG A 1047 10.81 34.23 -28.43
C ARG A 1047 10.34 33.18 -29.45
N VAL A 1048 9.48 32.25 -29.03
CA VAL A 1048 8.99 31.16 -29.89
C VAL A 1048 8.15 31.69 -31.06
N LEU A 1049 7.33 32.72 -30.83
CA LEU A 1049 6.59 33.37 -31.92
C LEU A 1049 7.52 34.14 -32.87
N THR A 1050 8.61 34.71 -32.38
CA THR A 1050 9.63 35.37 -33.22
C THR A 1050 10.39 34.37 -34.08
N PHE A 1051 10.61 33.16 -33.55
CA PHE A 1051 11.17 32.02 -34.29
C PHE A 1051 10.17 31.34 -35.25
N GLY A 1052 8.99 31.92 -35.47
CA GLY A 1052 8.05 31.47 -36.49
C GLY A 1052 7.12 30.34 -36.07
N ALA A 1053 6.89 30.13 -34.76
CA ALA A 1053 5.85 29.20 -34.32
C ALA A 1053 4.46 29.65 -34.80
N ASP A 1054 3.70 28.74 -35.40
CA ASP A 1054 2.36 29.00 -35.92
C ASP A 1054 1.28 28.73 -34.86
N PRO A 1055 0.49 29.74 -34.43
CA PRO A 1055 -0.67 29.57 -33.55
C PRO A 1055 -1.71 28.58 -34.06
N ASN A 1056 -1.79 28.37 -35.37
CA ASN A 1056 -2.79 27.52 -36.02
C ASN A 1056 -2.29 26.11 -36.33
N SER A 1057 -1.03 25.81 -35.97
CA SER A 1057 -0.50 24.46 -36.06
C SER A 1057 -1.41 23.45 -35.35
N LEU A 1058 -1.58 22.28 -35.94
CA LEU A 1058 -2.50 21.28 -35.44
C LEU A 1058 -1.80 20.32 -34.46
N TYR A 1059 -2.44 20.09 -33.32
CA TYR A 1059 -2.09 19.06 -32.35
C TYR A 1059 -3.36 18.28 -31.96
N LEU A 1060 -3.30 16.94 -32.05
CA LEU A 1060 -4.46 16.06 -31.85
C LEU A 1060 -5.68 16.41 -32.73
N GLY A 1061 -5.44 16.99 -33.92
CA GLY A 1061 -6.50 17.40 -34.85
C GLY A 1061 -7.16 18.75 -34.54
N VAL A 1062 -6.65 19.50 -33.55
CA VAL A 1062 -7.14 20.83 -33.14
C VAL A 1062 -6.01 21.84 -33.18
N SER A 1063 -6.27 23.11 -33.50
CA SER A 1063 -5.22 24.14 -33.47
C SER A 1063 -4.72 24.44 -32.06
N VAL A 1064 -3.43 24.75 -31.92
CA VAL A 1064 -2.83 25.20 -30.65
C VAL A 1064 -3.61 26.38 -30.06
N TRP A 1065 -4.05 27.31 -30.91
CA TRP A 1065 -4.90 28.42 -30.50
C TRP A 1065 -6.24 28.01 -29.87
N ALA A 1066 -6.98 27.08 -30.48
CA ALA A 1066 -8.25 26.60 -29.93
C ALA A 1066 -8.06 25.82 -28.63
N LEU A 1067 -6.98 25.04 -28.55
CA LEU A 1067 -6.60 24.33 -27.34
C LEU A 1067 -6.24 25.29 -26.20
N PHE A 1068 -5.52 26.38 -26.48
CA PHE A 1068 -5.19 27.40 -25.50
C PHE A 1068 -6.43 28.16 -25.00
N LEU A 1069 -7.34 28.56 -25.88
CA LEU A 1069 -8.61 29.18 -25.48
C LEU A 1069 -9.44 28.27 -24.58
N SER A 1070 -9.42 26.97 -24.85
CA SER A 1070 -10.08 25.96 -24.00
C SER A 1070 -9.43 25.87 -22.62
N ALA A 1071 -8.09 25.92 -22.55
CA ALA A 1071 -7.36 25.93 -21.28
C ALA A 1071 -7.63 27.20 -20.46
N VAL A 1072 -7.71 28.37 -21.11
CA VAL A 1072 -8.08 29.64 -20.43
C VAL A 1072 -9.49 29.56 -19.84
N ALA A 1073 -10.45 28.99 -20.58
CA ALA A 1073 -11.81 28.81 -20.08
C ALA A 1073 -11.85 27.88 -18.85
N ASP A 1074 -11.09 26.79 -18.87
CA ASP A 1074 -11.00 25.85 -17.76
C ASP A 1074 -10.31 26.49 -16.53
N TRP A 1075 -9.22 27.23 -16.74
CA TRP A 1075 -8.53 27.98 -15.67
C TRP A 1075 -9.47 28.99 -14.97
N LEU A 1076 -10.20 29.78 -15.76
CA LEU A 1076 -11.20 30.72 -15.24
C LEU A 1076 -12.32 30.02 -14.48
N HIS A 1077 -12.78 28.86 -14.97
CA HIS A 1077 -13.83 28.08 -14.34
C HIS A 1077 -13.42 27.53 -12.96
N ARG A 1078 -12.19 27.03 -12.85
CA ARG A 1078 -11.67 26.42 -11.61
C ARG A 1078 -11.32 27.44 -10.53
N GLY A 1079 -11.28 28.74 -10.86
CA GLY A 1079 -11.01 29.82 -9.91
C GLY A 1079 -9.59 29.81 -9.33
N PHE A 1080 -8.65 29.15 -10.00
CA PHE A 1080 -7.25 29.12 -9.59
C PHE A 1080 -6.64 30.52 -9.68
N ASP A 1081 -5.96 30.93 -8.60
CA ASP A 1081 -5.15 32.17 -8.45
C ASP A 1081 -5.43 33.28 -9.50
N THR A 1082 -6.50 34.03 -9.26
CA THR A 1082 -6.95 35.16 -10.10
C THR A 1082 -6.19 36.46 -9.82
N SER A 1083 -4.97 36.37 -9.30
CA SER A 1083 -4.12 37.54 -9.07
C SER A 1083 -3.98 38.38 -10.34
N ALA A 1084 -3.83 39.69 -10.16
CA ALA A 1084 -3.71 40.62 -11.28
C ALA A 1084 -2.53 40.26 -12.21
N ILE A 1085 -1.46 39.70 -11.64
CA ILE A 1085 -0.24 39.29 -12.35
C ILE A 1085 -0.54 38.11 -13.30
N ASN A 1086 -1.23 37.07 -12.82
CA ASN A 1086 -1.57 35.91 -13.65
C ASN A 1086 -2.57 36.28 -14.75
N LYS A 1087 -3.59 37.08 -14.41
CA LYS A 1087 -4.55 37.61 -15.39
C LYS A 1087 -3.85 38.38 -16.51
N GLN A 1088 -2.88 39.21 -16.14
CA GLN A 1088 -2.09 39.96 -17.11
C GLN A 1088 -1.29 39.04 -18.04
N ALA A 1089 -0.70 37.96 -17.53
CA ALA A 1089 0.04 37.01 -18.35
C ALA A 1089 -0.86 36.35 -19.44
N TYR A 1090 -2.08 35.92 -19.08
CA TYR A 1090 -3.02 35.37 -20.06
C TYR A 1090 -3.51 36.42 -21.07
N LEU A 1091 -3.82 37.65 -20.63
CA LEU A 1091 -4.23 38.73 -21.54
C LEU A 1091 -3.13 39.07 -22.56
N VAL A 1092 -1.88 39.18 -22.11
CA VAL A 1092 -0.74 39.42 -22.99
C VAL A 1092 -0.55 38.25 -23.96
N SER A 1093 -0.68 37.01 -23.48
CA SER A 1093 -0.56 35.82 -24.32
C SER A 1093 -1.64 35.76 -25.41
N LEU A 1094 -2.90 36.02 -25.07
CA LEU A 1094 -4.02 36.13 -26.02
C LEU A 1094 -3.76 37.22 -27.07
N ARG A 1095 -3.26 38.38 -26.65
CA ARG A 1095 -2.90 39.49 -27.56
C ARG A 1095 -1.84 39.06 -28.57
N MET A 1096 -0.77 38.42 -28.08
CA MET A 1096 0.35 38.01 -28.91
C MET A 1096 -0.06 36.94 -29.93
N MET A 1097 -0.92 36.00 -29.55
CA MET A 1097 -1.43 34.98 -30.46
C MET A 1097 -2.28 35.60 -31.59
N ILE A 1098 -3.20 36.51 -31.27
CA ILE A 1098 -4.01 37.22 -32.27
C ILE A 1098 -3.12 38.06 -33.19
N GLY A 1099 -2.17 38.81 -32.63
CA GLY A 1099 -1.22 39.63 -33.38
C GLY A 1099 -0.27 38.83 -34.28
N ARG A 1100 -0.16 37.51 -34.08
CA ARG A 1100 0.65 36.59 -34.89
C ARG A 1100 -0.19 35.66 -35.76
N GLY A 1101 -1.43 36.05 -36.08
CA GLY A 1101 -2.25 35.40 -37.10
C GLY A 1101 -3.07 34.21 -36.61
N ALA A 1102 -3.36 34.12 -35.31
CA ALA A 1102 -4.30 33.11 -34.80
C ALA A 1102 -5.68 33.21 -35.47
N ALA A 1103 -6.26 32.07 -35.83
CA ALA A 1103 -7.54 31.99 -36.52
C ALA A 1103 -8.65 32.65 -35.70
N LEU A 1104 -9.39 33.55 -36.33
CA LEU A 1104 -10.47 34.31 -35.69
C LEU A 1104 -11.84 33.62 -35.79
N VAL A 1105 -11.92 32.54 -36.57
CA VAL A 1105 -13.09 31.67 -36.70
C VAL A 1105 -12.65 30.23 -36.47
N LEU A 1106 -13.31 29.54 -35.55
CA LEU A 1106 -12.95 28.18 -35.13
C LEU A 1106 -14.10 27.19 -35.39
N PRO A 1107 -13.83 25.98 -35.90
CA PRO A 1107 -14.84 24.92 -35.96
C PRO A 1107 -15.40 24.61 -34.56
N ARG A 1108 -16.72 24.42 -34.46
CA ARG A 1108 -17.39 24.10 -33.19
C ARG A 1108 -16.90 22.77 -32.61
N SER A 1109 -16.48 21.83 -33.46
CA SER A 1109 -15.89 20.55 -33.06
C SER A 1109 -14.52 20.66 -32.40
N TRP A 1110 -13.83 21.80 -32.54
CA TRP A 1110 -12.52 22.05 -31.96
C TRP A 1110 -12.58 22.67 -30.55
N VAL A 1111 -13.78 23.06 -30.13
CA VAL A 1111 -14.04 23.60 -28.80
C VAL A 1111 -14.53 22.46 -27.91
N LEU A 1112 -13.65 21.97 -27.03
CA LEU A 1112 -13.90 20.81 -26.15
C LEU A 1112 -15.10 21.04 -25.22
N SER A 1113 -15.77 19.95 -24.80
CA SER A 1113 -17.06 19.98 -24.07
C SER A 1113 -17.08 20.78 -22.77
N ASP A 1114 -15.94 21.04 -22.13
CA ASP A 1114 -15.90 21.84 -20.90
C ASP A 1114 -16.06 23.35 -21.16
N VAL A 1115 -15.71 23.81 -22.37
CA VAL A 1115 -16.01 25.18 -22.83
C VAL A 1115 -17.51 25.36 -23.10
N HIS A 1116 -18.25 24.26 -23.31
CA HIS A 1116 -19.72 24.32 -23.43
C HIS A 1116 -20.41 24.78 -22.13
N TRP A 1117 -19.78 24.71 -20.96
CA TRP A 1117 -20.34 25.26 -19.72
C TRP A 1117 -20.38 26.79 -19.70
N HIS A 1118 -19.31 27.47 -20.15
CA HIS A 1118 -19.32 28.93 -20.34
C HIS A 1118 -20.23 29.35 -21.50
N LEU A 1119 -20.31 28.52 -22.55
CA LEU A 1119 -21.26 28.72 -23.65
C LEU A 1119 -22.72 28.47 -23.23
N HIS A 1120 -23.02 27.63 -22.23
CA HIS A 1120 -24.36 27.44 -21.67
C HIS A 1120 -24.83 28.68 -20.87
N ARG A 1121 -23.90 29.39 -20.21
CA ARG A 1121 -24.15 30.75 -19.67
C ARG A 1121 -24.47 31.73 -20.80
N PHE A 1122 -23.87 31.53 -21.97
CA PHE A 1122 -24.14 32.30 -23.19
C PHE A 1122 -25.49 31.93 -23.84
N ASP A 1123 -25.91 30.66 -23.87
CA ASP A 1123 -27.25 30.27 -24.34
C ASP A 1123 -28.36 30.72 -23.36
N SER A 1124 -28.05 30.80 -22.05
CA SER A 1124 -28.89 31.50 -21.07
C SER A 1124 -28.96 33.02 -21.31
N PHE A 1125 -27.93 33.62 -21.91
CA PHE A 1125 -27.92 35.04 -22.29
C PHE A 1125 -28.63 35.28 -23.64
N ARG A 1126 -28.52 34.31 -24.55
CA ARG A 1126 -29.20 34.26 -25.86
C ARG A 1126 -30.72 34.16 -25.71
N ASN A 1127 -31.19 33.41 -24.69
CA ASN A 1127 -32.61 33.34 -24.35
C ASN A 1127 -33.16 34.61 -23.66
N LYS A 1128 -32.34 35.62 -23.37
CA LYS A 1128 -32.79 36.88 -22.75
C LYS A 1128 -32.64 38.12 -23.63
N ASN A 1129 -31.92 38.08 -24.75
CA ASN A 1129 -31.71 39.24 -25.62
C ASN A 1129 -31.87 38.85 -27.09
N HIS A 1130 -33.11 38.77 -27.57
CA HIS A 1130 -33.44 38.33 -28.93
C HIS A 1130 -33.35 39.43 -30.02
N ASP A 1131 -32.96 40.67 -29.70
CA ASP A 1131 -33.15 41.82 -30.61
C ASP A 1131 -31.89 42.65 -30.95
N ARG A 1132 -30.68 42.09 -30.88
CA ARG A 1132 -29.48 42.82 -31.30
C ARG A 1132 -28.50 41.96 -32.09
N TRP A 1133 -28.85 41.61 -33.33
CA TRP A 1133 -27.87 41.65 -34.43
C TRP A 1133 -28.55 41.86 -35.80
N PRO A 1134 -27.93 42.65 -36.71
CA PRO A 1134 -28.48 42.92 -38.03
C PRO A 1134 -28.53 41.65 -38.87
N LYS A 1135 -29.63 41.44 -39.58
CA LYS A 1135 -29.86 40.27 -40.45
C LYS A 1135 -29.09 40.30 -41.77
N ASP A 1136 -28.24 41.30 -41.98
CA ASP A 1136 -27.56 41.53 -43.25
C ASP A 1136 -26.04 41.59 -43.04
N LEU A 1137 -25.39 40.42 -43.08
CA LEU A 1137 -23.98 40.31 -43.45
C LEU A 1137 -23.90 39.46 -44.73
N PRO A 1138 -23.21 39.92 -45.80
CA PRO A 1138 -23.21 39.26 -47.09
C PRO A 1138 -22.60 37.86 -47.00
N THR A 1139 -23.25 36.96 -47.71
CA THR A 1139 -22.84 35.57 -47.98
C THR A 1139 -21.35 35.45 -48.32
N VAL A 1140 -20.54 34.97 -47.37
CA VAL A 1140 -19.23 34.36 -47.66
C VAL A 1140 -19.48 32.93 -48.16
N GLU A 1141 -20.10 32.84 -49.34
CA GLU A 1141 -20.52 31.57 -49.96
C GLU A 1141 -19.46 31.00 -50.92
N LYS A 1142 -18.20 31.46 -50.85
CA LYS A 1142 -17.16 31.02 -51.82
C LYS A 1142 -15.85 30.50 -51.25
N ALA A 1143 -15.79 30.18 -49.96
CA ALA A 1143 -14.69 29.37 -49.40
C ALA A 1143 -15.14 28.12 -48.62
N MET A 1144 -16.45 27.86 -48.53
CA MET A 1144 -17.02 26.79 -47.69
C MET A 1144 -17.50 25.55 -48.47
N THR A 1145 -16.76 25.11 -49.49
CA THR A 1145 -17.09 23.85 -50.18
C THR A 1145 -16.50 22.59 -49.52
N ARG A 1146 -15.93 22.66 -48.30
CA ARG A 1146 -15.40 21.44 -47.61
C ARG A 1146 -15.63 21.29 -46.10
N LEU A 1147 -16.45 22.11 -45.43
CA LEU A 1147 -16.74 21.89 -43.99
C LEU A 1147 -18.23 22.02 -43.70
N SER A 1148 -18.90 20.88 -43.57
CA SER A 1148 -20.29 20.73 -43.13
C SER A 1148 -20.43 20.79 -41.60
N GLN A 1149 -19.71 21.70 -40.92
CA GLN A 1149 -19.73 21.81 -39.45
C GLN A 1149 -19.95 23.27 -38.99
N PRO A 1150 -20.73 23.52 -37.90
CA PRO A 1150 -20.91 24.85 -37.32
C PRO A 1150 -19.60 25.43 -36.77
N CYS A 1151 -19.47 26.77 -36.68
CA CYS A 1151 -18.26 27.48 -36.22
C CYS A 1151 -18.57 28.53 -35.14
N TYR A 1152 -17.54 28.98 -34.41
CA TYR A 1152 -17.57 30.10 -33.45
C TYR A 1152 -16.66 31.24 -33.90
N ALA A 1153 -17.12 32.48 -33.72
CA ALA A 1153 -16.26 33.67 -33.80
C ALA A 1153 -15.50 33.85 -32.49
N VAL A 1154 -14.18 34.06 -32.58
CA VAL A 1154 -13.30 34.21 -31.40
C VAL A 1154 -13.67 35.44 -30.58
N ALA A 1155 -14.11 36.53 -31.21
CA ALA A 1155 -14.53 37.73 -30.51
C ALA A 1155 -15.71 37.48 -29.56
N ASP A 1156 -16.63 36.58 -29.92
CA ASP A 1156 -17.76 36.21 -29.08
C ASP A 1156 -17.31 35.34 -27.90
N LEU A 1157 -16.37 34.43 -28.15
CA LEU A 1157 -15.78 33.58 -27.11
C LEU A 1157 -14.99 34.41 -26.09
N LEU A 1158 -14.19 35.37 -26.54
CA LEU A 1158 -13.49 36.33 -25.65
C LEU A 1158 -14.48 37.19 -24.86
N GLY A 1159 -15.63 37.53 -25.45
CA GLY A 1159 -16.73 38.20 -24.76
C GLY A 1159 -17.24 37.43 -23.55
N THR A 1160 -17.13 36.10 -23.55
CA THR A 1160 -17.51 35.25 -22.40
C THR A 1160 -16.59 35.44 -21.19
N PHE A 1161 -15.31 35.74 -21.42
CA PHE A 1161 -14.31 35.92 -20.36
C PHE A 1161 -14.30 37.34 -19.76
N ARG A 1162 -15.13 38.25 -20.28
CA ARG A 1162 -15.23 39.65 -19.83
C ARG A 1162 -15.59 39.80 -18.36
N VAL A 1163 -16.35 38.84 -17.82
CA VAL A 1163 -16.73 38.80 -16.40
C VAL A 1163 -15.50 38.63 -15.51
N ASP A 1164 -14.50 37.88 -15.97
CA ASP A 1164 -13.35 37.49 -15.15
C ASP A 1164 -12.13 38.39 -15.36
N PHE A 1165 -11.87 38.84 -16.60
CA PHE A 1165 -10.77 39.74 -16.95
C PHE A 1165 -11.11 41.23 -16.83
N GLY A 1166 -12.40 41.58 -16.68
CA GLY A 1166 -12.83 42.98 -16.64
C GLY A 1166 -12.57 43.72 -17.96
N PRO A 1167 -12.40 45.06 -17.95
CA PRO A 1167 -12.27 45.86 -19.17
C PRO A 1167 -10.98 45.56 -19.97
N GLY A 1168 -9.99 44.88 -19.38
CA GLY A 1168 -8.72 44.55 -20.03
C GLY A 1168 -8.85 43.63 -21.25
N ILE A 1169 -9.98 42.93 -21.41
CA ILE A 1169 -10.24 42.08 -22.59
C ILE A 1169 -10.89 42.83 -23.75
N ASP A 1170 -11.43 44.04 -23.53
CA ASP A 1170 -12.21 44.77 -24.53
C ASP A 1170 -11.36 45.13 -25.76
N ASP A 1171 -10.09 45.48 -25.53
CA ASP A 1171 -9.10 45.68 -26.60
C ASP A 1171 -8.90 44.42 -27.46
N LEU A 1172 -8.92 43.24 -26.86
CA LEU A 1172 -8.74 41.96 -27.57
C LEU A 1172 -9.96 41.61 -28.39
N ILE A 1173 -11.16 41.87 -27.87
CA ILE A 1173 -12.42 41.71 -28.60
C ILE A 1173 -12.44 42.66 -29.80
N ALA A 1174 -12.04 43.91 -29.62
CA ALA A 1174 -11.93 44.88 -30.70
C ALA A 1174 -10.91 44.45 -31.75
N LEU A 1175 -9.74 43.98 -31.32
CA LEU A 1175 -8.68 43.46 -32.20
C LEU A 1175 -9.16 42.24 -33.01
N ALA A 1176 -9.85 41.29 -32.37
CA ALA A 1176 -10.40 40.11 -33.03
C ALA A 1176 -11.53 40.47 -34.03
N ARG A 1177 -12.38 41.44 -33.72
CA ARG A 1177 -13.42 41.92 -34.65
C ARG A 1177 -12.83 42.63 -35.86
N ALA A 1178 -11.90 43.55 -35.63
CA ALA A 1178 -11.22 44.27 -36.71
C ALA A 1178 -10.47 43.31 -37.66
N GLY A 1179 -9.88 42.24 -37.13
CA GLY A 1179 -9.25 41.20 -37.92
C GLY A 1179 -10.22 40.31 -38.70
N MET A 1180 -11.44 40.08 -38.19
CA MET A 1180 -12.50 39.36 -38.92
C MET A 1180 -13.09 40.17 -40.06
N ASP A 1181 -13.24 41.49 -39.89
CA ASP A 1181 -13.74 42.38 -40.95
C ASP A 1181 -12.74 42.50 -42.13
N CYS A 1182 -11.49 42.09 -41.93
CA CYS A 1182 -10.44 42.03 -42.96
C CYS A 1182 -10.32 40.66 -43.66
N TYR A 1183 -11.00 39.61 -43.15
CA TYR A 1183 -10.97 38.22 -43.63
C TYR A 1183 -12.21 37.91 -44.48
#